data_AF-A0A7X9P9C9-F1
#
_entry.id   AF-A0A7X9P9C9-F1
#
_cell.length_a   1.000
_cell.length_b   1.000
_cell.length_c   1.000
_cell.angle_alpha   90.00
_cell.angle_beta   90.00
_cell.angle_gamma   90.00
#
_symmetry.space_group_name_H-M   'P 1'
#
loop_
_entity.id
_entity.type
_entity.pdbx_description
1 polymer ?
#
loop_
_entity_poly.entity_id
_entity_poly.type
_entity_poly.pdbx_seq_one_letter_code
_entity_poly.pdbx_strand_id
1 'polypeptide(L)'
;MLRAGMATAMLLLGLSTGPVRAEPIYISFVWHMHQPIYWPGETVVETIDAGRWGFDVQAVHTDRTGPYTSWPADAVGALRAAGFDRGGAQVSFTGSLMENLDALEAAGRGFSGWKEPWRAAGAWRTPGGHPALDLVQIGHFHPLSALIPPEDLVLQLRLRALAVERRFPGYPVSRGLFPPETAFSVRMIPALVEAGVEWVVVDNVHFDRTLPDYPYTPSSNLPPPNRADVRNAAATGWEALEGIWAPSPVAAPWGYRPHRARYLDPATGVPSEIVVVPGARYEGNEDARGGFGALNYEGVLSQLEPYNTDPAHPMLVVLHHDGDNYGGGTDSYYHSNFAAFVSWLQANPARFQPITIQEYLDRFPPPADDVIHVEDGSWSGADNGDPEFLKWNGDPGADGYSPDRNSWAVMTAAANRVHTAAAALPAATPAEVLDGSTAIGRAWRALLTGQTSCYWYWDGAEGGRWDAHPTRAANAAAAAVEPLLAAGSRDIVPPTIYPPQREPYNPGEIEWGATPMPEDVEVWTYVDDVSGLARVDLWYRPDDDGVLDDANDLYLSRPWCVLPMTATPAAPRTDPAPAVIADRYGALLAGLGGHFVDYFVEAQDRAGNVASSPIRHVWIGTGGGPGPAGVGHYPASPTRHDVVTVGAPAAGALHWGINGWNEPPAAYWPPGSRSFGDGHAVESPLAGPDAAGRYVVALGPFDGAVRVDRLDYVIHYADGRWSSPDILVPIDNEPGEAPHVELVEPADGAAVSGTVRLLAAAGDDEGPPRVEFLVDGIVVATVAARPYEATWDTGGTPAGSHVVVARAMDGSGHVAEDSASVTVGGTGPLECTTVWDGDGSLPVADADADADGDGDADADGGADTGADVETSDGGPGDGNDTVADGGGEGSGAGCSCRVPPMRGRRPGLPALLAVVLVLRRRR
;
A
#
# COMPACT_ATOMS: atom_id res chain seq x y z
N MET A 1 1.92 -76.44 -2.40
CA MET A 1 1.27 -75.62 -1.36
C MET A 1 1.49 -74.16 -1.74
N LEU A 2 0.43 -73.35 -1.61
CA LEU A 2 0.25 -72.04 -2.25
C LEU A 2 1.38 -71.04 -2.00
N ARG A 3 1.80 -70.34 -3.07
CA ARG A 3 1.78 -68.86 -3.18
C ARG A 3 2.07 -68.45 -4.62
N ALA A 4 1.13 -67.74 -5.23
CA ALA A 4 1.21 -67.20 -6.57
C ALA A 4 2.12 -65.96 -6.57
N GLY A 5 3.15 -65.97 -7.42
CA GLY A 5 3.84 -64.77 -7.89
C GLY A 5 3.31 -64.46 -9.28
N MET A 6 2.66 -63.31 -9.43
CA MET A 6 2.18 -62.83 -10.72
C MET A 6 3.26 -61.93 -11.31
N ALA A 7 3.77 -62.33 -12.47
CA ALA A 7 4.79 -61.62 -13.22
C ALA A 7 4.22 -60.34 -13.84
N THR A 8 4.97 -59.26 -13.70
CA THR A 8 4.73 -57.95 -14.31
C THR A 8 4.88 -58.06 -15.83
N ALA A 9 3.78 -57.88 -16.56
CA ALA A 9 3.81 -57.64 -18.00
C ALA A 9 3.91 -56.12 -18.23
N MET A 10 5.08 -55.65 -18.67
CA MET A 10 5.24 -54.31 -19.23
C MET A 10 4.50 -54.26 -20.57
N LEU A 11 3.35 -53.57 -20.59
CA LEU A 11 2.69 -53.16 -21.82
C LEU A 11 3.25 -51.77 -22.17
N LEU A 12 4.18 -51.72 -23.15
CA LEU A 12 4.55 -50.47 -23.80
C LEU A 12 3.33 -49.95 -24.57
N LEU A 13 2.64 -48.97 -24.01
CA LEU A 13 1.76 -48.08 -24.77
C LEU A 13 2.68 -47.09 -25.50
N GLY A 14 2.83 -47.31 -26.81
CA GLY A 14 3.46 -46.35 -27.70
C GLY A 14 2.69 -45.04 -27.66
N LEU A 15 3.30 -44.01 -27.08
CA LEU A 15 2.88 -42.63 -27.21
C LEU A 15 2.93 -42.27 -28.70
N SER A 16 1.78 -42.13 -29.33
CA SER A 16 1.68 -41.38 -30.58
C SER A 16 1.97 -39.92 -30.24
N THR A 17 3.21 -39.49 -30.44
CA THR A 17 3.55 -38.06 -30.49
C THR A 17 3.01 -37.50 -31.80
N GLY A 18 1.70 -37.28 -31.86
CA GLY A 18 1.16 -36.26 -32.75
C GLY A 18 1.71 -34.89 -32.31
N PRO A 19 1.84 -33.91 -33.20
CA PRO A 19 2.20 -32.57 -32.80
C PRO A 19 1.15 -32.09 -31.78
N VAL A 20 1.58 -31.77 -30.55
CA VAL A 20 0.75 -31.04 -29.60
C VAL A 20 0.40 -29.74 -30.33
N ARG A 21 -0.88 -29.54 -30.62
CA ARG A 21 -1.33 -28.29 -31.24
C ARG A 21 -1.09 -27.20 -30.18
N ALA A 22 -0.31 -26.17 -30.50
CA ALA A 22 -0.18 -25.01 -29.61
C ALA A 22 -1.59 -24.48 -29.32
N GLU A 23 -1.91 -24.25 -28.04
CA GLU A 23 -3.13 -23.55 -27.66
C GLU A 23 -3.05 -22.10 -28.17
N PRO A 24 -4.17 -21.48 -28.55
CA PRO A 24 -4.19 -20.08 -28.95
C PRO A 24 -3.89 -19.18 -27.75
N ILE A 25 -3.44 -17.95 -28.02
CA ILE A 25 -3.49 -16.86 -27.03
C ILE A 25 -4.95 -16.46 -26.87
N TYR A 26 -5.41 -16.39 -25.62
CA TYR A 26 -6.78 -16.00 -25.31
C TYR A 26 -6.87 -14.49 -25.10
N ILE A 27 -7.96 -13.88 -25.56
CA ILE A 27 -8.20 -12.43 -25.45
C ILE A 27 -9.53 -12.20 -24.73
N SER A 28 -9.53 -11.34 -23.70
CA SER A 28 -10.74 -10.90 -23.00
C SER A 28 -10.78 -9.37 -22.94
N PHE A 29 -11.98 -8.82 -22.83
CA PHE A 29 -12.21 -7.37 -22.70
C PHE A 29 -12.83 -7.04 -21.35
N VAL A 30 -12.37 -5.96 -20.72
CA VAL A 30 -13.01 -5.34 -19.57
C VAL A 30 -13.32 -3.89 -19.91
N TRP A 31 -14.59 -3.60 -20.19
CA TRP A 31 -15.05 -2.24 -20.47
C TRP A 31 -15.59 -1.57 -19.22
N HIS A 32 -14.92 -0.52 -18.77
CA HIS A 32 -15.30 0.23 -17.57
C HIS A 32 -16.23 1.41 -17.89
N MET A 33 -17.44 1.42 -17.32
CA MET A 33 -18.45 2.48 -17.46
C MET A 33 -18.69 3.16 -16.12
N HIS A 34 -18.43 4.46 -16.04
CA HIS A 34 -18.53 5.18 -14.79
C HIS A 34 -18.85 6.65 -14.98
N GLN A 35 -19.79 7.14 -14.16
CA GLN A 35 -19.90 8.56 -13.81
C GLN A 35 -20.17 8.67 -12.30
N PRO A 36 -19.61 9.67 -11.61
CA PRO A 36 -19.82 9.85 -10.18
C PRO A 36 -21.20 10.44 -9.87
N ILE A 37 -21.53 10.53 -8.58
CA ILE A 37 -22.53 11.48 -8.11
C ILE A 37 -21.87 12.87 -8.14
N TYR A 38 -22.34 13.74 -9.04
CA TYR A 38 -21.74 15.05 -9.30
C TYR A 38 -21.92 16.07 -8.18
N TRP A 39 -22.84 15.84 -7.26
CA TRP A 39 -22.98 16.68 -6.08
C TRP A 39 -23.54 15.84 -4.94
N PRO A 40 -22.78 15.63 -3.84
CA PRO A 40 -23.25 14.84 -2.70
C PRO A 40 -24.63 15.29 -2.22
N GLY A 41 -25.57 14.35 -2.19
CA GLY A 41 -26.96 14.59 -1.75
C GLY A 41 -27.93 15.04 -2.84
N GLU A 42 -27.47 15.25 -4.09
CA GLU A 42 -28.33 15.57 -5.24
C GLU A 42 -28.34 14.43 -6.25
N THR A 43 -29.46 14.26 -6.93
CA THR A 43 -29.55 13.52 -8.19
C THR A 43 -28.88 14.30 -9.31
N VAL A 44 -28.45 13.63 -10.38
CA VAL A 44 -27.86 14.30 -11.55
C VAL A 44 -28.79 15.37 -12.15
N VAL A 45 -30.12 15.16 -12.11
CA VAL A 45 -31.11 16.12 -12.61
C VAL A 45 -31.16 17.38 -11.76
N GLU A 46 -31.14 17.24 -10.43
CA GLU A 46 -31.06 18.37 -9.50
C GLU A 46 -29.76 19.16 -9.70
N THR A 47 -28.64 18.46 -9.89
CA THR A 47 -27.34 19.09 -10.18
C THR A 47 -27.34 19.87 -11.49
N ILE A 48 -27.96 19.31 -12.55
CA ILE A 48 -28.13 20.00 -13.84
C ILE A 48 -29.00 21.26 -13.64
N ASP A 49 -30.15 21.12 -12.99
CA ASP A 49 -31.12 22.22 -12.83
C ASP A 49 -30.59 23.34 -11.92
N ALA A 50 -29.75 22.99 -10.95
CA ALA A 50 -29.07 23.95 -10.09
C ALA A 50 -27.89 24.66 -10.79
N GLY A 51 -27.48 24.23 -11.98
CA GLY A 51 -26.36 24.84 -12.72
C GLY A 51 -25.04 24.76 -11.94
N ARG A 52 -24.80 23.63 -11.25
CA ARG A 52 -23.65 23.45 -10.34
C ARG A 52 -22.29 23.55 -11.04
N TRP A 53 -22.23 23.29 -12.35
CA TRP A 53 -21.00 23.07 -13.10
C TRP A 53 -20.84 24.04 -14.28
N GLY A 54 -19.58 24.35 -14.62
CA GLY A 54 -19.26 25.15 -15.81
C GLY A 54 -19.45 24.41 -17.13
N PHE A 55 -19.59 23.09 -17.08
CA PHE A 55 -19.85 22.22 -18.23
C PHE A 55 -21.25 21.59 -18.17
N ASP A 56 -21.73 21.10 -19.32
CA ASP A 56 -23.04 20.48 -19.44
C ASP A 56 -23.01 19.02 -18.95
N VAL A 57 -23.43 18.80 -17.70
CA VAL A 57 -23.51 17.47 -17.09
C VAL A 57 -24.47 16.55 -17.84
N GLN A 58 -25.54 17.07 -18.45
CA GLN A 58 -26.43 16.24 -19.25
C GLN A 58 -25.71 15.74 -20.51
N ALA A 59 -24.98 16.62 -21.20
CA ALA A 59 -24.20 16.28 -22.38
C ALA A 59 -23.15 15.19 -22.08
N VAL A 60 -22.48 15.25 -20.91
CA VAL A 60 -21.54 14.20 -20.48
C VAL A 60 -22.17 12.80 -20.56
N HIS A 61 -23.45 12.68 -20.20
CA HIS A 61 -24.19 11.43 -20.30
C HIS A 61 -24.69 11.18 -21.73
N THR A 62 -25.40 12.13 -22.33
CA THR A 62 -26.08 11.90 -23.62
C THR A 62 -25.12 11.68 -24.78
N ASP A 63 -23.91 12.25 -24.74
CA ASP A 63 -22.87 12.00 -25.73
C ASP A 63 -22.33 10.56 -25.65
N ARG A 64 -22.54 9.90 -24.50
CA ARG A 64 -22.20 8.50 -24.21
C ARG A 64 -23.45 7.61 -24.15
N THR A 65 -24.50 7.95 -24.88
CA THR A 65 -25.72 7.12 -24.91
C THR A 65 -25.42 5.69 -25.35
N GLY A 66 -24.53 5.52 -26.31
CA GLY A 66 -24.15 4.23 -26.89
C GLY A 66 -23.55 3.23 -25.88
N PRO A 67 -22.40 3.53 -25.24
CA PRO A 67 -21.74 2.62 -24.29
C PRO A 67 -22.64 2.26 -23.11
N TYR A 68 -23.53 3.17 -22.70
CA TYR A 68 -24.48 2.95 -21.60
C TYR A 68 -25.70 2.11 -21.99
N THR A 69 -25.92 1.85 -23.29
CA THR A 69 -27.10 1.15 -23.80
C THR A 69 -26.74 -0.10 -24.59
N SER A 70 -26.70 -0.03 -25.93
CA SER A 70 -26.66 -1.21 -26.77
C SER A 70 -25.25 -1.62 -27.18
N TRP A 71 -24.30 -0.70 -27.25
CA TRP A 71 -23.00 -0.95 -27.91
C TRP A 71 -22.22 -2.16 -27.33
N PRO A 72 -22.14 -2.37 -26.01
CA PRO A 72 -21.52 -3.58 -25.46
C PRO A 72 -22.23 -4.88 -25.89
N ALA A 73 -23.56 -4.86 -25.92
CA ALA A 73 -24.37 -6.00 -26.36
C ALA A 73 -24.24 -6.24 -27.88
N ASP A 74 -24.14 -5.18 -28.67
CA ASP A 74 -23.94 -5.24 -30.12
C ASP A 74 -22.58 -5.90 -30.45
N ALA A 75 -21.51 -5.48 -29.76
CA ALA A 75 -20.16 -6.05 -29.91
C ALA A 75 -20.13 -7.55 -29.53
N VAL A 76 -20.62 -7.92 -28.33
CA VAL A 76 -20.69 -9.34 -27.92
C VAL A 76 -21.61 -10.15 -28.84
N GLY A 77 -22.70 -9.55 -29.33
CA GLY A 77 -23.58 -10.14 -30.32
C GLY A 77 -22.85 -10.49 -31.62
N ALA A 78 -21.96 -9.61 -32.10
CA ALA A 78 -21.15 -9.85 -33.29
C ALA A 78 -20.18 -11.03 -33.12
N LEU A 79 -19.52 -11.17 -31.97
CA LEU A 79 -18.68 -12.33 -31.64
C LEU A 79 -19.47 -13.65 -31.70
N ARG A 80 -20.65 -13.67 -31.08
CA ARG A 80 -21.53 -14.84 -31.06
C ARG A 80 -22.04 -15.19 -32.46
N ALA A 81 -22.44 -14.19 -33.24
CA ALA A 81 -22.88 -14.38 -34.62
C ALA A 81 -21.76 -14.94 -35.53
N ALA A 82 -20.50 -14.63 -35.22
CA ALA A 82 -19.33 -15.15 -35.90
C ALA A 82 -18.92 -16.58 -35.46
N GLY A 83 -19.63 -17.19 -34.50
CA GLY A 83 -19.39 -18.56 -34.02
C GLY A 83 -18.39 -18.66 -32.86
N PHE A 84 -18.03 -17.54 -32.22
CA PHE A 84 -17.17 -17.54 -31.03
C PHE A 84 -18.00 -17.71 -29.76
N ASP A 85 -18.50 -18.92 -29.51
CA ASP A 85 -19.43 -19.20 -28.41
C ASP A 85 -18.87 -18.93 -27.00
N ARG A 86 -17.54 -18.99 -26.85
CA ARG A 86 -16.81 -18.65 -25.60
C ARG A 86 -16.48 -17.16 -25.48
N GLY A 87 -16.54 -16.44 -26.60
CA GLY A 87 -16.22 -15.02 -26.67
C GLY A 87 -17.26 -14.17 -25.95
N GLY A 88 -16.79 -13.09 -25.35
CA GLY A 88 -17.59 -12.20 -24.56
C GLY A 88 -16.76 -11.05 -24.00
N ALA A 89 -17.34 -10.30 -23.08
CA ALA A 89 -16.67 -9.20 -22.40
C ALA A 89 -17.15 -9.11 -20.95
N GLN A 90 -16.30 -8.57 -20.11
CA GLN A 90 -16.65 -8.07 -18.80
C GLN A 90 -17.01 -6.59 -18.93
N VAL A 91 -18.04 -6.15 -18.21
CA VAL A 91 -18.39 -4.74 -18.12
C VAL A 91 -18.49 -4.36 -16.65
N SER A 92 -17.61 -3.45 -16.23
CA SER A 92 -17.80 -2.74 -14.98
C SER A 92 -18.79 -1.61 -15.22
N PHE A 93 -19.91 -1.60 -14.50
CA PHE A 93 -20.94 -0.58 -14.65
C PHE A 93 -21.29 -0.10 -13.25
N THR A 94 -20.87 1.10 -12.84
CA THR A 94 -21.05 1.53 -11.44
C THR A 94 -22.49 1.80 -11.05
N GLY A 95 -22.79 1.67 -9.76
CA GLY A 95 -24.12 1.94 -9.22
C GLY A 95 -24.51 3.41 -9.35
N SER A 96 -23.55 4.32 -9.13
CA SER A 96 -23.73 5.76 -9.33
C SER A 96 -24.18 6.11 -10.75
N LEU A 97 -23.57 5.51 -11.77
CA LEU A 97 -23.97 5.73 -13.15
C LEU A 97 -25.40 5.23 -13.39
N MET A 98 -25.74 4.03 -12.89
CA MET A 98 -27.11 3.50 -13.02
C MET A 98 -28.15 4.40 -12.36
N GLU A 99 -27.83 5.03 -11.23
CA GLU A 99 -28.70 6.01 -10.59
C GLU A 99 -28.86 7.28 -11.43
N ASN A 100 -27.77 7.79 -12.02
CA ASN A 100 -27.82 8.95 -12.92
C ASN A 100 -28.71 8.65 -14.15
N LEU A 101 -28.56 7.48 -14.77
CA LEU A 101 -29.37 7.08 -15.93
C LEU A 101 -30.85 6.93 -15.58
N ASP A 102 -31.17 6.37 -14.41
CA ASP A 102 -32.56 6.29 -13.93
C ASP A 102 -33.19 7.67 -13.72
N ALA A 103 -32.43 8.61 -13.13
CA ALA A 103 -32.91 9.96 -12.90
C ALA A 103 -33.14 10.71 -14.22
N LEU A 104 -32.22 10.58 -15.19
CA LEU A 104 -32.37 11.17 -16.52
C LEU A 104 -33.54 10.56 -17.30
N GLU A 105 -33.71 9.23 -17.25
CA GLU A 105 -34.85 8.54 -17.85
C GLU A 105 -36.18 9.00 -17.24
N ALA A 106 -36.27 9.06 -15.91
CA ALA A 106 -37.47 9.49 -15.19
C ALA A 106 -37.85 10.96 -15.48
N ALA A 107 -36.85 11.83 -15.70
CA ALA A 107 -37.04 13.22 -16.08
C ALA A 107 -37.31 13.43 -17.58
N GLY A 108 -37.27 12.37 -18.41
CA GLY A 108 -37.43 12.46 -19.85
C GLY A 108 -36.28 13.15 -20.57
N ARG A 109 -35.06 13.10 -20.00
CA ARG A 109 -33.84 13.78 -20.49
C ARG A 109 -32.87 12.86 -21.23
N GLY A 110 -33.36 11.73 -21.73
CA GLY A 110 -32.58 10.71 -22.43
C GLY A 110 -32.84 9.32 -21.87
N PHE A 111 -32.13 8.31 -22.40
CA PHE A 111 -32.06 6.96 -21.81
C PHE A 111 -33.39 6.21 -21.67
N SER A 112 -34.45 6.59 -22.40
CA SER A 112 -35.69 5.81 -22.39
C SER A 112 -35.42 4.38 -22.88
N GLY A 113 -35.71 3.39 -22.02
CA GLY A 113 -35.50 1.99 -22.34
C GLY A 113 -34.04 1.53 -22.25
N TRP A 114 -33.14 2.31 -21.65
CA TRP A 114 -31.70 2.01 -21.60
C TRP A 114 -31.36 0.63 -21.01
N LYS A 115 -32.25 0.09 -20.17
CA LYS A 115 -32.11 -1.21 -19.51
C LYS A 115 -32.37 -2.40 -20.43
N GLU A 116 -33.09 -2.23 -21.53
CA GLU A 116 -33.56 -3.34 -22.38
C GLU A 116 -32.42 -4.13 -23.05
N PRO A 117 -31.40 -3.49 -23.66
CA PRO A 117 -30.28 -4.23 -24.25
C PRO A 117 -29.53 -5.07 -23.22
N TRP A 118 -29.29 -4.54 -22.02
CA TRP A 118 -28.68 -5.26 -20.90
C TRP A 118 -29.49 -6.48 -20.48
N ARG A 119 -30.82 -6.33 -20.33
CA ARG A 119 -31.71 -7.46 -19.99
C ARG A 119 -31.70 -8.53 -21.07
N ALA A 120 -31.68 -8.14 -22.34
CA ALA A 120 -31.62 -9.08 -23.46
C ALA A 120 -30.29 -9.86 -23.47
N ALA A 121 -29.17 -9.17 -23.27
CA ALA A 121 -27.84 -9.78 -23.20
C ALA A 121 -27.63 -10.63 -21.94
N GLY A 122 -28.32 -10.32 -20.84
CA GLY A 122 -28.22 -11.04 -19.57
C GLY A 122 -28.65 -12.50 -19.60
N ALA A 123 -29.28 -12.98 -20.68
CA ALA A 123 -29.58 -14.39 -20.93
C ALA A 123 -28.49 -15.13 -21.71
N TRP A 124 -27.52 -14.41 -22.29
CA TRP A 124 -26.46 -15.02 -23.10
C TRP A 124 -25.46 -15.75 -22.22
N ARG A 125 -25.19 -17.00 -22.57
CA ARG A 125 -24.27 -17.86 -21.82
C ARG A 125 -23.12 -18.34 -22.69
N THR A 126 -21.95 -18.51 -22.07
CA THR A 126 -20.81 -19.29 -22.60
C THR A 126 -21.10 -20.80 -22.44
N PRO A 127 -20.30 -21.70 -23.05
CA PRO A 127 -20.44 -23.14 -22.86
C PRO A 127 -20.34 -23.61 -21.40
N GLY A 128 -19.53 -22.94 -20.57
CA GLY A 128 -19.45 -23.18 -19.12
C GLY A 128 -20.67 -22.70 -18.33
N GLY A 129 -21.62 -22.02 -18.97
CA GLY A 129 -22.83 -21.51 -18.31
C GLY A 129 -22.67 -20.14 -17.64
N HIS A 130 -21.60 -19.41 -17.98
CA HIS A 130 -21.32 -18.06 -17.47
C HIS A 130 -21.92 -16.99 -18.39
N PRO A 131 -22.17 -15.76 -17.92
CA PRO A 131 -22.57 -14.67 -18.80
C PRO A 131 -21.56 -14.43 -19.91
N ALA A 132 -22.03 -14.23 -21.14
CA ALA A 132 -21.17 -13.78 -22.25
C ALA A 132 -20.91 -12.26 -22.20
N LEU A 133 -21.85 -11.50 -21.66
CA LEU A 133 -21.63 -10.13 -21.20
C LEU A 133 -21.70 -10.22 -19.67
N ASP A 134 -20.56 -10.12 -19.00
CA ASP A 134 -20.48 -10.30 -17.55
C ASP A 134 -20.44 -8.95 -16.85
N LEU A 135 -21.46 -8.63 -16.05
CA LEU A 135 -21.47 -7.42 -15.23
C LEU A 135 -20.61 -7.68 -13.98
N VAL A 136 -19.30 -7.47 -14.13
CA VAL A 136 -18.34 -7.64 -13.04
C VAL A 136 -18.69 -6.74 -11.88
N GLN A 137 -18.38 -7.21 -10.68
CA GLN A 137 -18.55 -6.42 -9.48
C GLN A 137 -17.64 -5.19 -9.53
N ILE A 138 -18.10 -4.13 -8.86
CA ILE A 138 -17.36 -2.88 -8.62
C ILE A 138 -18.01 -2.17 -7.43
N GLY A 139 -17.27 -1.36 -6.67
CA GLY A 139 -17.88 -0.55 -5.61
C GLY A 139 -18.96 0.40 -6.17
N HIS A 140 -20.11 0.49 -5.48
CA HIS A 140 -21.30 1.18 -6.00
C HIS A 140 -21.03 2.63 -6.40
N PHE A 141 -20.31 3.38 -5.57
CA PHE A 141 -19.92 4.77 -5.81
C PHE A 141 -18.48 4.91 -6.33
N HIS A 142 -17.87 3.83 -6.84
CA HIS A 142 -16.50 3.86 -7.37
C HIS A 142 -15.43 4.31 -6.35
N PRO A 143 -15.31 3.68 -5.17
CA PRO A 143 -14.33 4.09 -4.18
C PRO A 143 -12.93 3.58 -4.52
N LEU A 144 -11.90 4.31 -4.11
CA LEU A 144 -10.54 3.77 -4.16
C LEU A 144 -10.39 2.67 -3.10
N SER A 145 -10.68 1.44 -3.51
CA SER A 145 -11.05 0.36 -2.61
C SER A 145 -9.91 -0.09 -1.69
N ALA A 146 -8.67 0.17 -2.07
CA ALA A 146 -7.47 -0.10 -1.28
C ALA A 146 -7.29 0.84 -0.07
N LEU A 147 -7.96 2.00 -0.07
CA LEU A 147 -7.77 3.06 0.93
C LEU A 147 -8.99 3.31 1.84
N ILE A 148 -10.07 2.54 1.68
CA ILE A 148 -11.27 2.63 2.53
C ILE A 148 -11.35 1.48 3.55
N PRO A 149 -12.14 1.63 4.63
CA PRO A 149 -12.38 0.52 5.57
C PRO A 149 -12.93 -0.74 4.88
N PRO A 150 -12.48 -1.96 5.28
CA PRO A 150 -12.94 -3.22 4.69
C PRO A 150 -14.46 -3.41 4.71
N GLU A 151 -15.13 -3.03 5.79
CA GLU A 151 -16.58 -3.10 5.95
C GLU A 151 -17.34 -2.18 4.98
N ASP A 152 -16.75 -1.04 4.62
CA ASP A 152 -17.30 -0.09 3.67
C ASP A 152 -17.23 -0.65 2.26
N LEU A 153 -16.11 -1.30 1.91
CA LEU A 153 -15.95 -2.01 0.64
C LEU A 153 -16.98 -3.14 0.49
N VAL A 154 -17.17 -3.96 1.53
CA VAL A 154 -18.18 -5.01 1.55
C VAL A 154 -19.57 -4.43 1.30
N LEU A 155 -19.91 -3.32 1.97
CA LEU A 155 -21.20 -2.66 1.79
C LEU A 155 -21.33 -2.09 0.37
N GLN A 156 -20.32 -1.40 -0.17
CA GLN A 156 -20.30 -0.89 -1.55
C GLN A 156 -20.59 -1.99 -2.58
N LEU A 157 -20.01 -3.19 -2.42
CA LEU A 157 -20.25 -4.33 -3.31
C LEU A 157 -21.67 -4.89 -3.16
N ARG A 158 -22.20 -4.96 -1.92
CA ARG A 158 -23.58 -5.39 -1.66
C ARG A 158 -24.62 -4.40 -2.21
N LEU A 159 -24.37 -3.09 -2.08
CA LEU A 159 -25.19 -2.05 -2.71
C LEU A 159 -25.19 -2.21 -4.23
N ARG A 160 -24.02 -2.45 -4.81
CA ARG A 160 -23.89 -2.64 -6.24
C ARG A 160 -24.65 -3.89 -6.72
N ALA A 161 -24.56 -5.00 -6.00
CA ALA A 161 -25.31 -6.22 -6.34
C ALA A 161 -26.84 -5.97 -6.35
N LEU A 162 -27.35 -5.31 -5.30
CA LEU A 162 -28.77 -4.92 -5.22
C LEU A 162 -29.17 -3.95 -6.35
N ALA A 163 -28.28 -3.03 -6.73
CA ALA A 163 -28.50 -2.09 -7.82
C ALA A 163 -28.66 -2.79 -9.18
N VAL A 164 -27.88 -3.85 -9.44
CA VAL A 164 -28.07 -4.73 -10.62
C VAL A 164 -29.37 -5.49 -10.51
N GLU A 165 -29.66 -6.13 -9.37
CA GLU A 165 -30.85 -6.97 -9.20
C GLU A 165 -32.14 -6.18 -9.49
N ARG A 166 -32.24 -4.94 -8.97
CA ARG A 166 -33.40 -4.05 -9.18
C ARG A 166 -33.58 -3.66 -10.65
N ARG A 167 -32.49 -3.50 -11.42
CA ARG A 167 -32.52 -2.99 -12.80
C ARG A 167 -32.57 -4.10 -13.85
N PHE A 168 -31.90 -5.21 -13.56
CA PHE A 168 -31.76 -6.37 -14.43
C PHE A 168 -32.14 -7.66 -13.67
N PRO A 169 -33.43 -7.87 -13.37
CA PRO A 169 -33.85 -9.07 -12.65
C PRO A 169 -33.41 -10.35 -13.35
N GLY A 170 -32.77 -11.26 -12.60
CA GLY A 170 -32.25 -12.52 -13.12
C GLY A 170 -30.84 -12.45 -13.73
N TYR A 171 -30.21 -11.28 -13.77
CA TYR A 171 -28.79 -11.17 -14.07
C TYR A 171 -27.97 -11.79 -12.91
N PRO A 172 -27.04 -12.70 -13.17
CA PRO A 172 -26.22 -13.29 -12.12
C PRO A 172 -25.24 -12.27 -11.53
N VAL A 173 -24.93 -12.42 -10.24
CA VAL A 173 -23.82 -11.70 -9.61
C VAL A 173 -22.52 -12.31 -10.14
N SER A 174 -21.66 -11.49 -10.75
CA SER A 174 -20.36 -11.93 -11.23
C SER A 174 -19.48 -12.39 -10.06
N ARG A 175 -18.59 -13.35 -10.34
CA ARG A 175 -17.53 -13.77 -9.42
C ARG A 175 -16.29 -12.87 -9.51
N GLY A 176 -16.24 -12.01 -10.52
CA GLY A 176 -15.13 -11.12 -10.77
C GLY A 176 -15.33 -9.72 -10.24
N LEU A 177 -14.21 -9.06 -9.94
CA LEU A 177 -14.13 -7.64 -9.63
C LEU A 177 -13.24 -6.93 -10.66
N PHE A 178 -13.74 -5.81 -11.17
CA PHE A 178 -12.89 -4.74 -11.68
C PHE A 178 -12.80 -3.69 -10.56
N PRO A 179 -11.68 -3.60 -9.83
CA PRO A 179 -11.57 -2.60 -8.79
C PRO A 179 -11.55 -1.21 -9.45
N PRO A 180 -12.21 -0.18 -8.87
CA PRO A 180 -12.07 1.19 -9.34
C PRO A 180 -10.61 1.54 -9.57
N GLU A 181 -10.29 2.10 -10.74
CA GLU A 181 -8.91 2.48 -11.12
C GLU A 181 -7.93 1.31 -11.25
N THR A 182 -8.45 0.07 -11.30
CA THR A 182 -7.67 -1.17 -11.13
C THR A 182 -6.82 -1.13 -9.83
N ALA A 183 -7.23 -0.35 -8.83
CA ALA A 183 -6.50 -0.17 -7.59
C ALA A 183 -6.60 -1.43 -6.73
N PHE A 184 -5.45 -2.07 -6.47
CA PHE A 184 -5.39 -3.31 -5.70
C PHE A 184 -4.38 -3.21 -4.57
N SER A 185 -4.73 -3.88 -3.47
CA SER A 185 -3.82 -4.22 -2.39
C SER A 185 -4.24 -5.57 -1.83
N VAL A 186 -3.28 -6.41 -1.44
CA VAL A 186 -3.58 -7.71 -0.79
C VAL A 186 -4.45 -7.54 0.47
N ARG A 187 -4.38 -6.37 1.13
CA ARG A 187 -5.19 -6.04 2.32
C ARG A 187 -6.69 -6.00 2.04
N MET A 188 -7.10 -5.87 0.77
CA MET A 188 -8.51 -5.90 0.38
C MET A 188 -9.08 -7.33 0.34
N ILE A 189 -8.23 -8.35 0.20
CA ILE A 189 -8.65 -9.74 -0.08
C ILE A 189 -9.72 -10.25 0.90
N PRO A 190 -9.61 -10.06 2.23
CA PRO A 190 -10.65 -10.54 3.15
C PRO A 190 -12.03 -9.94 2.86
N ALA A 191 -12.12 -8.64 2.57
CA ALA A 191 -13.37 -7.96 2.24
C ALA A 191 -13.94 -8.45 0.90
N LEU A 192 -13.08 -8.68 -0.09
CA LEU A 192 -13.48 -9.21 -1.39
C LEU A 192 -14.06 -10.62 -1.27
N VAL A 193 -13.39 -11.49 -0.51
CA VAL A 193 -13.86 -12.86 -0.23
C VAL A 193 -15.18 -12.84 0.55
N GLU A 194 -15.33 -11.96 1.55
CA GLU A 194 -16.60 -11.80 2.27
C GLU A 194 -17.75 -11.37 1.33
N ALA A 195 -17.46 -10.51 0.36
CA ALA A 195 -18.43 -10.08 -0.64
C ALA A 195 -18.72 -11.14 -1.73
N GLY A 196 -18.00 -12.27 -1.73
CA GLY A 196 -18.19 -13.35 -2.70
C GLY A 196 -17.46 -13.12 -4.03
N VAL A 197 -16.42 -12.30 -4.05
CA VAL A 197 -15.50 -12.16 -5.19
C VAL A 197 -14.52 -13.33 -5.16
N GLU A 198 -14.32 -13.99 -6.31
CA GLU A 198 -13.39 -15.12 -6.48
C GLU A 198 -12.14 -14.73 -7.30
N TRP A 199 -12.25 -13.71 -8.17
CA TRP A 199 -11.13 -13.18 -8.94
C TRP A 199 -11.21 -11.66 -9.13
N VAL A 200 -10.05 -11.03 -9.29
CA VAL A 200 -9.91 -9.58 -9.44
C VAL A 200 -8.93 -9.24 -10.56
N VAL A 201 -9.26 -8.23 -11.38
CA VAL A 201 -8.34 -7.71 -12.39
C VAL A 201 -7.33 -6.78 -11.72
N VAL A 202 -6.05 -6.99 -12.00
CA VAL A 202 -4.92 -6.18 -11.49
C VAL A 202 -3.99 -5.86 -12.65
N ASP A 203 -3.56 -4.60 -12.79
CA ASP A 203 -2.63 -4.19 -13.85
C ASP A 203 -1.33 -5.00 -13.75
N ASN A 204 -0.86 -5.59 -14.86
CA ASN A 204 0.25 -6.55 -14.84
C ASN A 204 1.58 -5.93 -14.41
N VAL A 205 1.72 -4.60 -14.39
CA VAL A 205 2.92 -3.95 -13.84
C VAL A 205 3.17 -4.32 -12.38
N HIS A 206 2.11 -4.54 -11.58
CA HIS A 206 2.17 -4.90 -10.16
C HIS A 206 2.59 -6.35 -9.91
N PHE A 207 2.69 -7.12 -10.99
CA PHE A 207 3.26 -8.45 -11.03
C PHE A 207 4.72 -8.27 -11.43
N ASP A 208 4.97 -7.63 -12.57
CA ASP A 208 6.30 -7.50 -13.17
C ASP A 208 7.31 -6.82 -12.24
N ARG A 209 6.89 -5.81 -11.48
CA ARG A 209 7.73 -5.03 -10.55
C ARG A 209 8.15 -5.80 -9.30
N THR A 210 7.50 -6.93 -9.01
CA THR A 210 7.84 -7.80 -7.87
C THR A 210 8.93 -8.82 -8.20
N LEU A 211 9.38 -8.85 -9.46
CA LEU A 211 10.38 -9.78 -9.96
C LEU A 211 11.79 -9.22 -9.75
N PRO A 212 12.75 -10.03 -9.26
CA PRO A 212 14.12 -9.58 -8.99
C PRO A 212 14.90 -9.19 -10.26
N ASP A 213 14.44 -9.62 -11.43
CA ASP A 213 15.01 -9.31 -12.73
C ASP A 213 14.20 -8.27 -13.53
N TYR A 214 13.28 -7.53 -12.88
CA TYR A 214 12.50 -6.48 -13.53
C TYR A 214 13.41 -5.45 -14.24
N PRO A 215 13.28 -5.28 -15.57
CA PRO A 215 14.09 -4.33 -16.33
C PRO A 215 13.57 -2.90 -16.12
N TYR A 216 13.75 -2.39 -14.91
CA TYR A 216 13.29 -1.06 -14.52
C TYR A 216 13.80 0.02 -15.47
N THR A 217 12.90 0.95 -15.80
CA THR A 217 13.18 2.16 -16.55
C THR A 217 12.31 3.30 -16.02
N PRO A 218 12.88 4.50 -15.84
CA PRO A 218 12.10 5.68 -15.44
C PRO A 218 11.13 6.14 -16.54
N SER A 219 11.24 5.59 -17.76
CA SER A 219 10.35 5.92 -18.88
C SER A 219 8.90 5.48 -18.66
N SER A 220 8.66 4.56 -17.72
CA SER A 220 7.31 4.15 -17.29
C SER A 220 6.69 5.13 -16.28
N ASN A 221 7.41 6.20 -15.91
CA ASN A 221 6.99 7.20 -14.94
C ASN A 221 6.53 6.59 -13.61
N LEU A 222 7.34 5.66 -13.11
CA LEU A 222 7.20 5.02 -11.81
C LEU A 222 8.55 5.03 -11.11
N PRO A 223 8.59 5.09 -9.77
CA PRO A 223 9.83 4.88 -9.04
C PRO A 223 10.29 3.43 -9.19
N PRO A 224 11.58 3.11 -8.95
CA PRO A 224 12.01 1.73 -8.79
C PRO A 224 11.14 1.01 -7.72
N PRO A 225 10.86 -0.30 -7.87
CA PRO A 225 10.17 -1.02 -6.81
C PRO A 225 11.00 -1.01 -5.52
N ASN A 226 10.34 -0.82 -4.37
CA ASN A 226 11.00 -1.03 -3.10
C ASN A 226 11.42 -2.50 -2.99
N ARG A 227 12.59 -2.81 -2.44
CA ARG A 227 13.00 -4.22 -2.32
C ARG A 227 12.06 -5.06 -1.45
N ALA A 228 11.28 -4.43 -0.58
CA ALA A 228 10.25 -5.13 0.18
C ALA A 228 9.08 -5.63 -0.68
N ASP A 229 8.95 -5.19 -1.93
CA ASP A 229 7.97 -5.67 -2.90
C ASP A 229 8.57 -6.66 -3.91
N VAL A 230 9.89 -6.81 -3.94
CA VAL A 230 10.60 -7.76 -4.81
C VAL A 230 10.64 -9.15 -4.15
N ARG A 231 9.51 -9.86 -4.18
CA ARG A 231 9.32 -11.15 -3.47
C ARG A 231 9.13 -12.36 -4.36
N ASN A 232 8.81 -12.17 -5.64
CA ASN A 232 8.49 -13.28 -6.54
C ASN A 232 9.75 -13.87 -7.18
N ALA A 233 9.63 -15.08 -7.73
CA ALA A 233 10.72 -15.70 -8.47
C ALA A 233 10.90 -15.03 -9.85
N ALA A 234 12.14 -14.94 -10.34
CA ALA A 234 12.47 -14.30 -11.62
C ALA A 234 11.61 -14.77 -12.81
N ALA A 235 11.41 -13.88 -13.78
CA ALA A 235 10.61 -14.16 -14.97
C ALA A 235 11.20 -15.29 -15.82
N THR A 236 10.35 -15.95 -16.60
CA THR A 236 10.79 -16.88 -17.66
C THR A 236 11.17 -16.17 -18.97
N GLY A 237 10.89 -14.86 -19.10
CA GLY A 237 11.15 -14.05 -20.28
C GLY A 237 10.57 -12.64 -20.21
N TRP A 238 11.18 -11.71 -20.92
CA TRP A 238 10.77 -10.30 -21.03
C TRP A 238 10.59 -9.93 -22.50
N GLU A 239 9.44 -9.34 -22.85
CA GLU A 239 9.15 -8.87 -24.20
C GLU A 239 9.05 -7.34 -24.24
N ALA A 240 9.81 -6.71 -25.13
CA ALA A 240 9.70 -5.28 -25.39
C ALA A 240 8.72 -5.06 -26.55
N LEU A 241 7.45 -4.78 -26.25
CA LEU A 241 6.40 -4.68 -27.25
C LEU A 241 6.67 -3.55 -28.25
N GLU A 242 6.80 -3.91 -29.52
CA GLU A 242 6.93 -2.97 -30.64
C GLU A 242 5.58 -2.61 -31.27
N GLY A 243 5.49 -1.41 -31.84
CA GLY A 243 4.30 -0.93 -32.56
C GLY A 243 3.26 -0.21 -31.70
N ILE A 244 3.51 -0.09 -30.40
CA ILE A 244 2.73 0.69 -29.42
C ILE A 244 3.66 1.44 -28.49
N TRP A 245 3.13 2.34 -27.65
CA TRP A 245 3.91 2.96 -26.58
C TRP A 245 4.00 2.00 -25.38
N ALA A 246 5.14 1.32 -25.26
CA ALA A 246 5.47 0.41 -24.17
C ALA A 246 6.91 0.69 -23.67
N PRO A 247 7.10 1.66 -22.76
CA PRO A 247 8.43 2.08 -22.32
C PRO A 247 9.19 1.03 -21.50
N SER A 248 8.51 0.14 -20.77
CA SER A 248 9.14 -1.01 -20.11
C SER A 248 8.73 -2.32 -20.76
N PRO A 249 9.62 -3.33 -20.79
CA PRO A 249 9.27 -4.69 -21.16
C PRO A 249 8.19 -5.29 -20.23
N VAL A 250 7.45 -6.26 -20.75
CA VAL A 250 6.42 -7.03 -20.03
C VAL A 250 6.91 -8.46 -19.77
N ALA A 251 6.58 -9.05 -18.62
CA ALA A 251 6.95 -10.43 -18.34
C ALA A 251 6.05 -11.41 -19.13
N ALA A 252 6.64 -12.21 -20.02
CA ALA A 252 5.91 -13.15 -20.87
C ALA A 252 6.44 -14.59 -20.69
N PRO A 253 5.57 -15.60 -20.49
CA PRO A 253 4.11 -15.52 -20.38
C PRO A 253 3.60 -15.15 -18.98
N TRP A 254 4.49 -14.96 -18.00
CA TRP A 254 4.13 -14.87 -16.57
C TRP A 254 3.14 -13.73 -16.26
N GLY A 255 3.43 -12.49 -16.68
CA GLY A 255 2.53 -11.33 -16.53
C GLY A 255 1.26 -11.35 -17.40
N TYR A 256 0.94 -12.48 -18.03
CA TYR A 256 -0.29 -12.73 -18.81
C TYR A 256 -1.03 -13.99 -18.36
N ARG A 257 -0.69 -14.54 -17.20
CA ARG A 257 -1.37 -15.69 -16.61
C ARG A 257 -2.02 -15.28 -15.28
N PRO A 258 -3.25 -15.74 -15.00
CA PRO A 258 -3.81 -15.58 -13.68
C PRO A 258 -2.97 -16.32 -12.63
N HIS A 259 -2.85 -15.73 -11.45
CA HIS A 259 -2.15 -16.27 -10.29
C HIS A 259 -3.06 -16.22 -9.05
N ARG A 260 -2.59 -16.69 -7.90
CA ARG A 260 -3.26 -16.46 -6.60
C ARG A 260 -2.50 -15.40 -5.82
N ALA A 261 -3.23 -14.54 -5.10
CA ALA A 261 -2.66 -13.66 -4.08
C ALA A 261 -3.25 -14.04 -2.71
N ARG A 262 -2.48 -13.81 -1.66
CA ARG A 262 -2.81 -14.22 -0.29
C ARG A 262 -2.61 -13.07 0.69
N TYR A 263 -3.52 -12.96 1.64
CA TYR A 263 -3.40 -12.09 2.81
C TYR A 263 -3.48 -12.95 4.06
N LEU A 264 -2.54 -12.79 4.98
CA LEU A 264 -2.58 -13.39 6.30
C LEU A 264 -3.18 -12.39 7.28
N ASP A 265 -4.24 -12.80 8.00
CA ASP A 265 -4.73 -12.01 9.12
C ASP A 265 -3.62 -11.90 10.19
N PRO A 266 -3.10 -10.69 10.49
CA PRO A 266 -1.89 -10.58 11.33
C PRO A 266 -2.09 -11.03 12.77
N ALA A 267 -3.34 -11.10 13.24
CA ALA A 267 -3.67 -11.53 14.59
C ALA A 267 -3.82 -13.05 14.71
N THR A 268 -4.29 -13.71 13.66
CA THR A 268 -4.68 -15.13 13.72
C THR A 268 -3.86 -16.04 12.80
N GLY A 269 -3.14 -15.47 11.83
CA GLY A 269 -2.45 -16.18 10.76
C GLY A 269 -3.38 -16.94 9.80
N VAL A 270 -4.68 -16.64 9.82
CA VAL A 270 -5.64 -17.27 8.90
C VAL A 270 -5.49 -16.63 7.51
N PRO A 271 -5.20 -17.42 6.46
CA PRO A 271 -5.08 -16.89 5.11
C PRO A 271 -6.45 -16.61 4.49
N SER A 272 -6.53 -15.53 3.73
CA SER A 272 -7.55 -15.29 2.71
C SER A 272 -6.88 -15.21 1.35
N GLU A 273 -7.46 -15.82 0.33
CA GLU A 273 -6.88 -15.90 -1.01
C GLU A 273 -7.87 -15.49 -2.08
N ILE A 274 -7.37 -14.93 -3.17
CA ILE A 274 -8.13 -14.58 -4.37
C ILE A 274 -7.31 -14.88 -5.63
N VAL A 275 -7.97 -15.15 -6.75
CA VAL A 275 -7.28 -15.20 -8.05
C VAL A 275 -7.06 -13.78 -8.57
N VAL A 276 -5.81 -13.43 -8.87
CA VAL A 276 -5.46 -12.16 -9.52
C VAL A 276 -5.30 -12.40 -11.02
N VAL A 277 -6.00 -11.63 -11.83
CA VAL A 277 -6.03 -11.74 -13.29
C VAL A 277 -5.28 -10.54 -13.88
N PRO A 278 -4.17 -10.74 -14.61
CA PRO A 278 -3.38 -9.62 -15.13
C PRO A 278 -4.12 -8.87 -16.23
N GLY A 279 -4.34 -7.57 -16.01
CA GLY A 279 -4.72 -6.60 -17.03
C GLY A 279 -3.50 -6.25 -17.86
N ALA A 280 -3.58 -6.40 -19.18
CA ALA A 280 -2.48 -6.12 -20.09
C ALA A 280 -2.31 -4.61 -20.24
N ARG A 281 -1.37 -4.02 -19.49
CA ARG A 281 -1.21 -2.57 -19.33
C ARG A 281 -1.16 -1.80 -20.64
N TYR A 282 -0.27 -2.20 -21.56
CA TYR A 282 -0.01 -1.42 -22.77
C TYR A 282 -1.04 -1.70 -23.86
N GLU A 283 -1.40 -2.97 -24.04
CA GLU A 283 -2.38 -3.39 -25.03
C GLU A 283 -3.77 -2.88 -24.67
N GLY A 284 -4.17 -2.95 -23.40
CA GLY A 284 -5.42 -2.39 -22.91
C GLY A 284 -5.49 -0.87 -23.12
N ASN A 285 -4.41 -0.15 -22.79
CA ASN A 285 -4.33 1.29 -22.99
C ASN A 285 -4.37 1.70 -24.47
N GLU A 286 -3.69 0.96 -25.36
CA GLU A 286 -3.75 1.24 -26.80
C GLU A 286 -5.11 0.84 -27.40
N ASP A 287 -5.72 -0.26 -26.95
CA ASP A 287 -7.08 -0.63 -27.34
C ASP A 287 -8.09 0.46 -26.97
N ALA A 288 -7.95 1.06 -25.79
CA ALA A 288 -8.79 2.18 -25.32
C ALA A 288 -8.82 3.38 -26.28
N ARG A 289 -7.75 3.60 -27.05
CA ARG A 289 -7.63 4.73 -27.99
C ARG A 289 -8.46 4.56 -29.25
N GLY A 290 -8.86 3.34 -29.61
CA GLY A 290 -9.64 3.12 -30.84
C GLY A 290 -9.79 1.68 -31.30
N GLY A 291 -9.56 0.68 -30.45
CA GLY A 291 -9.69 -0.73 -30.80
C GLY A 291 -8.75 -1.12 -31.94
N PHE A 292 -9.27 -1.86 -32.92
CA PHE A 292 -8.54 -2.27 -34.13
C PHE A 292 -7.97 -1.10 -34.96
N GLY A 293 -8.47 0.13 -34.75
CA GLY A 293 -7.94 1.33 -35.39
C GLY A 293 -6.67 1.88 -34.74
N ALA A 294 -6.35 1.46 -33.51
CA ALA A 294 -5.21 1.92 -32.72
C ALA A 294 -4.28 0.77 -32.35
N LEU A 295 -4.80 -0.25 -31.66
CA LEU A 295 -4.05 -1.45 -31.33
C LEU A 295 -3.79 -2.26 -32.60
N ASN A 296 -2.51 -2.36 -33.00
CA ASN A 296 -2.08 -3.21 -34.10
C ASN A 296 -2.11 -4.70 -33.67
N TYR A 297 -3.31 -5.27 -33.50
CA TYR A 297 -3.54 -6.61 -32.95
C TYR A 297 -2.60 -7.68 -33.50
N GLU A 298 -2.45 -7.77 -34.82
CA GLU A 298 -1.55 -8.73 -35.45
C GLU A 298 -0.09 -8.44 -35.10
N GLY A 299 0.37 -7.20 -35.28
CA GLY A 299 1.77 -6.84 -35.05
C GLY A 299 2.19 -6.99 -33.58
N VAL A 300 1.31 -6.62 -32.65
CA VAL A 300 1.58 -6.63 -31.20
C VAL A 300 1.42 -8.03 -30.63
N LEU A 301 0.25 -8.66 -30.78
CA LEU A 301 -0.02 -9.93 -30.07
C LEU A 301 0.77 -11.11 -30.64
N SER A 302 1.24 -11.04 -31.88
CA SER A 302 2.12 -12.08 -32.45
C SER A 302 3.50 -12.12 -31.78
N GLN A 303 3.95 -11.01 -31.17
CA GLN A 303 5.22 -10.96 -30.42
C GLN A 303 5.18 -11.86 -29.17
N LEU A 304 3.98 -12.15 -28.66
CA LEU A 304 3.77 -13.00 -27.48
C LEU A 304 3.73 -14.51 -27.82
N GLU A 305 3.51 -14.89 -29.09
CA GLU A 305 3.40 -16.29 -29.51
C GLU A 305 4.59 -17.18 -29.12
N PRO A 306 5.87 -16.73 -29.20
CA PRO A 306 7.02 -17.51 -28.77
C PRO A 306 6.99 -17.90 -27.29
N TYR A 307 6.30 -17.14 -26.43
CA TYR A 307 6.19 -17.38 -25.00
C TYR A 307 5.00 -18.28 -24.64
N ASN A 308 3.99 -18.40 -25.51
CA ASN A 308 2.79 -19.19 -25.28
C ASN A 308 3.01 -20.69 -25.51
N THR A 309 3.83 -21.30 -24.66
CA THR A 309 4.34 -22.67 -24.86
C THR A 309 3.72 -23.72 -23.93
N ASP A 310 2.94 -23.30 -22.93
CA ASP A 310 2.26 -24.21 -21.99
C ASP A 310 0.76 -24.33 -22.33
N PRO A 311 0.32 -25.44 -22.93
CA PRO A 311 -1.10 -25.64 -23.26
C PRO A 311 -1.99 -25.87 -22.04
N ALA A 312 -1.44 -26.15 -20.85
CA ALA A 312 -2.21 -26.23 -19.61
C ALA A 312 -2.50 -24.84 -19.02
N HIS A 313 -1.68 -23.85 -19.36
CA HIS A 313 -1.78 -22.46 -18.88
C HIS A 313 -1.50 -21.50 -20.05
N PRO A 314 -2.34 -21.47 -21.11
CA PRO A 314 -2.13 -20.57 -22.24
C PRO A 314 -2.27 -19.12 -21.81
N MET A 315 -1.55 -18.19 -22.45
CA MET A 315 -1.63 -16.75 -22.11
C MET A 315 -3.05 -16.19 -22.27
N LEU A 316 -3.41 -15.27 -21.38
CA LEU A 316 -4.65 -14.49 -21.40
C LEU A 316 -4.29 -13.00 -21.47
N VAL A 317 -4.58 -12.37 -22.61
CA VAL A 317 -4.45 -10.92 -22.80
C VAL A 317 -5.78 -10.28 -22.42
N VAL A 318 -5.83 -9.61 -21.27
CA VAL A 318 -7.02 -8.88 -20.81
C VAL A 318 -6.90 -7.40 -21.16
N LEU A 319 -7.67 -6.97 -22.16
CA LEU A 319 -7.76 -5.58 -22.59
C LEU A 319 -8.72 -4.84 -21.66
N HIS A 320 -8.18 -4.15 -20.64
CA HIS A 320 -8.95 -3.39 -19.66
C HIS A 320 -8.76 -1.88 -19.87
N HIS A 321 -9.87 -1.13 -19.92
CA HIS A 321 -9.85 0.31 -20.11
C HIS A 321 -11.23 0.94 -19.84
N ASP A 322 -11.28 2.27 -19.80
CA ASP A 322 -12.53 3.04 -19.88
C ASP A 322 -13.28 2.70 -21.18
N GLY A 323 -14.48 2.15 -21.03
CA GLY A 323 -15.36 1.77 -22.12
C GLY A 323 -16.26 2.90 -22.62
N ASP A 324 -16.31 4.04 -21.93
CA ASP A 324 -17.16 5.19 -22.24
C ASP A 324 -16.38 6.49 -22.53
N ASN A 325 -15.05 6.46 -22.42
CA ASN A 325 -14.16 7.58 -22.70
C ASN A 325 -13.26 7.33 -23.92
N TYR A 326 -12.71 8.41 -24.48
CA TYR A 326 -11.80 8.38 -25.64
C TYR A 326 -12.30 7.47 -26.78
N GLY A 327 -11.54 6.46 -27.19
CA GLY A 327 -11.92 5.54 -28.26
C GLY A 327 -13.10 4.67 -27.86
N GLY A 328 -13.11 4.14 -26.63
CA GLY A 328 -14.24 3.41 -26.04
C GLY A 328 -15.55 4.21 -26.08
N GLY A 329 -15.50 5.53 -25.91
CA GLY A 329 -16.66 6.41 -26.03
C GLY A 329 -17.26 6.57 -27.44
N THR A 330 -16.76 5.86 -28.46
CA THR A 330 -17.17 6.04 -29.86
C THR A 330 -17.93 4.85 -30.44
N ASP A 331 -18.86 5.14 -31.35
CA ASP A 331 -19.62 4.13 -32.10
C ASP A 331 -18.69 3.19 -32.88
N SER A 332 -17.62 3.75 -33.45
CA SER A 332 -16.63 2.99 -34.22
C SER A 332 -15.93 1.92 -33.40
N TYR A 333 -15.69 2.13 -32.10
CA TYR A 333 -15.01 1.14 -31.26
C TYR A 333 -15.82 -0.15 -31.19
N TYR A 334 -17.08 -0.07 -30.76
CA TYR A 334 -17.97 -1.24 -30.56
C TYR A 334 -18.52 -1.83 -31.86
N HIS A 335 -18.56 -1.06 -32.95
CA HIS A 335 -19.08 -1.52 -34.23
C HIS A 335 -17.98 -1.79 -35.25
N SER A 336 -17.50 -0.78 -35.98
CA SER A 336 -16.62 -1.01 -37.13
C SER A 336 -15.28 -1.62 -36.75
N ASN A 337 -14.67 -1.17 -35.65
CA ASN A 337 -13.37 -1.65 -35.18
C ASN A 337 -13.52 -3.03 -34.53
N PHE A 338 -14.58 -3.24 -33.75
CA PHE A 338 -14.87 -4.57 -33.21
C PHE A 338 -15.20 -5.60 -34.31
N ALA A 339 -15.91 -5.20 -35.37
CA ALA A 339 -16.15 -6.06 -36.53
C ALA A 339 -14.86 -6.43 -37.27
N ALA A 340 -13.89 -5.50 -37.33
CA ALA A 340 -12.55 -5.77 -37.86
C ALA A 340 -11.79 -6.76 -36.95
N PHE A 341 -11.87 -6.60 -35.63
CA PHE A 341 -11.34 -7.57 -34.66
C PHE A 341 -11.95 -8.97 -34.85
N VAL A 342 -13.27 -9.08 -34.96
CA VAL A 342 -13.96 -10.36 -35.22
C VAL A 342 -13.49 -10.98 -36.56
N SER A 343 -13.33 -10.18 -37.61
CA SER A 343 -12.83 -10.64 -38.91
C SER A 343 -11.38 -11.14 -38.82
N TRP A 344 -10.54 -10.43 -38.06
CA TRP A 344 -9.16 -10.82 -37.79
C TRP A 344 -9.06 -12.14 -37.01
N LEU A 345 -9.91 -12.34 -36.00
CA LEU A 345 -10.01 -13.63 -35.29
C LEU A 345 -10.42 -14.77 -36.23
N GLN A 346 -11.37 -14.55 -37.13
CA GLN A 346 -11.78 -15.55 -38.13
C GLN A 346 -10.68 -15.90 -39.13
N ALA A 347 -9.77 -14.95 -39.41
CA ALA A 347 -8.58 -15.20 -40.23
C ALA A 347 -7.47 -15.93 -39.45
N ASN A 348 -7.43 -15.81 -38.12
CA ASN A 348 -6.39 -16.36 -37.25
C ASN A 348 -6.91 -17.33 -36.15
N PRO A 349 -7.87 -18.24 -36.41
CA PRO A 349 -8.61 -18.96 -35.36
C PRO A 349 -7.78 -20.01 -34.62
N ALA A 350 -6.61 -20.38 -35.14
CA ALA A 350 -5.68 -21.30 -34.47
C ALA A 350 -4.69 -20.56 -33.55
N ARG A 351 -4.54 -19.24 -33.71
CA ARG A 351 -3.54 -18.41 -33.01
C ARG A 351 -4.16 -17.59 -31.90
N PHE A 352 -5.36 -17.06 -32.12
CA PHE A 352 -6.06 -16.20 -31.17
C PHE A 352 -7.51 -16.65 -30.98
N GLN A 353 -8.01 -16.58 -29.75
CA GLN A 353 -9.40 -16.91 -29.41
C GLN A 353 -9.97 -15.92 -28.38
N PRO A 354 -11.18 -15.38 -28.59
CA PRO A 354 -11.86 -14.58 -27.58
C PRO A 354 -12.44 -15.48 -26.48
N ILE A 355 -12.40 -15.02 -25.23
CA ILE A 355 -12.94 -15.74 -24.08
C ILE A 355 -13.39 -14.76 -22.98
N THR A 356 -14.36 -15.14 -22.14
CA THR A 356 -14.61 -14.42 -20.89
C THR A 356 -13.65 -14.89 -19.79
N ILE A 357 -13.29 -14.03 -18.83
CA ILE A 357 -12.35 -14.39 -17.75
C ILE A 357 -12.82 -15.63 -16.98
N GLN A 358 -14.11 -15.70 -16.60
CA GLN A 358 -14.61 -16.87 -15.86
C GLN A 358 -14.54 -18.17 -16.69
N GLU A 359 -14.85 -18.12 -17.99
CA GLU A 359 -14.72 -19.29 -18.87
C GLU A 359 -13.24 -19.70 -19.04
N TYR A 360 -12.31 -18.75 -19.02
CA TYR A 360 -10.88 -19.04 -19.00
C TYR A 360 -10.47 -19.73 -17.70
N LEU A 361 -10.82 -19.15 -16.54
CA LEU A 361 -10.43 -19.67 -15.23
C LEU A 361 -11.01 -21.06 -14.93
N ASP A 362 -12.21 -21.37 -15.42
CA ASP A 362 -12.79 -22.72 -15.29
C ASP A 362 -12.00 -23.77 -16.09
N ARG A 363 -11.35 -23.36 -17.18
CA ARG A 363 -10.57 -24.25 -18.06
C ARG A 363 -9.11 -24.34 -17.65
N PHE A 364 -8.55 -23.23 -17.21
CA PHE A 364 -7.13 -23.03 -16.91
C PHE A 364 -6.99 -22.33 -15.55
N PRO A 365 -7.46 -22.95 -14.45
CA PRO A 365 -7.33 -22.34 -13.13
C PRO A 365 -5.85 -22.26 -12.74
N PRO A 366 -5.40 -21.19 -12.06
CA PRO A 366 -4.05 -21.16 -11.50
C PRO A 366 -3.85 -22.32 -10.52
N PRO A 367 -2.67 -22.97 -10.53
CA PRO A 367 -2.31 -23.98 -9.55
C PRO A 367 -2.55 -23.50 -8.11
N ALA A 368 -2.81 -24.44 -7.19
CA ALA A 368 -3.08 -24.08 -5.79
C ALA A 368 -1.84 -23.53 -5.06
N ASP A 369 -0.66 -23.91 -5.53
CA ASP A 369 0.66 -23.50 -5.02
C ASP A 369 1.24 -22.27 -5.74
N ASP A 370 0.54 -21.74 -6.75
CA ASP A 370 0.93 -20.54 -7.50
C ASP A 370 0.43 -19.27 -6.80
N VAL A 371 0.91 -19.06 -5.58
CA VAL A 371 0.62 -17.89 -4.75
C VAL A 371 1.78 -16.90 -4.88
N ILE A 372 1.47 -15.68 -5.34
CA ILE A 372 2.43 -14.62 -5.61
C ILE A 372 2.22 -13.42 -4.69
N HIS A 373 3.28 -12.65 -4.47
CA HIS A 373 3.16 -11.26 -4.01
C HIS A 373 2.63 -10.37 -5.14
N VAL A 374 1.90 -9.33 -4.78
CA VAL A 374 1.42 -8.31 -5.72
C VAL A 374 1.71 -6.97 -5.07
N GLU A 375 2.46 -6.11 -5.76
CA GLU A 375 2.71 -4.74 -5.30
C GLU A 375 1.37 -3.99 -5.22
N ASP A 376 1.23 -3.11 -4.24
CA ASP A 376 0.07 -2.22 -4.21
C ASP A 376 0.11 -1.28 -5.43
N GLY A 377 -1.05 -0.81 -5.89
CA GLY A 377 -1.12 0.32 -6.83
C GLY A 377 -2.31 0.27 -7.77
N SER A 378 -2.35 1.24 -8.70
CA SER A 378 -3.46 1.45 -9.65
C SER A 378 -3.08 1.10 -11.11
N TRP A 379 -3.97 1.31 -12.08
CA TRP A 379 -3.61 1.16 -13.50
C TRP A 379 -2.84 2.34 -14.09
N SER A 380 -2.30 2.13 -15.30
CA SER A 380 -1.61 3.19 -16.03
C SER A 380 -2.46 4.43 -16.34
N GLY A 381 -3.79 4.33 -16.36
CA GLY A 381 -4.69 5.40 -16.78
C GLY A 381 -4.80 6.58 -15.80
N ALA A 382 -4.43 6.38 -14.53
CA ALA A 382 -4.59 7.37 -13.47
C ALA A 382 -3.25 7.99 -13.02
N ASP A 383 -2.31 7.17 -12.56
CA ASP A 383 -1.02 7.62 -12.01
C ASP A 383 0.19 6.87 -12.58
N ASN A 384 -0.01 6.12 -13.67
CA ASN A 384 0.96 5.16 -14.21
C ASN A 384 1.13 3.89 -13.36
N GLY A 385 0.25 3.65 -12.39
CA GLY A 385 0.29 2.51 -11.47
C GLY A 385 1.24 2.74 -10.31
N ASP A 386 1.17 3.93 -9.72
CA ASP A 386 1.99 4.31 -8.59
C ASP A 386 1.60 3.49 -7.35
N PRO A 387 2.58 2.88 -6.65
CA PRO A 387 2.31 1.98 -5.53
C PRO A 387 1.84 2.70 -4.25
N GLU A 388 2.03 4.00 -4.16
CA GLU A 388 1.58 4.83 -3.05
C GLU A 388 0.19 5.43 -3.31
N PHE A 389 -0.40 5.16 -4.47
CA PHE A 389 -1.65 5.76 -4.92
C PHE A 389 -1.55 7.29 -4.92
N LEU A 390 -0.41 7.88 -5.33
CA LEU A 390 -0.15 9.32 -5.24
C LEU A 390 -1.22 10.18 -5.91
N LYS A 391 -1.94 9.68 -6.91
CA LYS A 391 -3.06 10.43 -7.52
C LYS A 391 -4.26 10.68 -6.60
N TRP A 392 -4.40 9.90 -5.53
CA TRP A 392 -5.44 10.06 -4.52
C TRP A 392 -4.87 10.33 -3.12
N ASN A 393 -3.58 10.17 -2.91
CA ASN A 393 -2.92 10.57 -1.67
C ASN A 393 -2.35 11.99 -1.74
N GLY A 394 -2.03 12.48 -2.95
CA GLY A 394 -1.65 13.85 -3.30
C GLY A 394 -0.59 14.48 -2.41
N ASP A 395 0.60 14.73 -2.94
CA ASP A 395 1.63 15.41 -2.16
C ASP A 395 1.22 16.82 -1.76
N PRO A 396 1.63 17.28 -0.56
CA PRO A 396 1.39 18.64 -0.15
C PRO A 396 2.07 19.61 -1.12
N GLY A 397 1.37 20.68 -1.48
CA GLY A 397 1.96 21.79 -2.21
C GLY A 397 3.06 22.47 -1.38
N ALA A 398 3.73 23.46 -1.98
CA ALA A 398 4.81 24.21 -1.34
C ALA A 398 4.42 24.91 -0.01
N ASP A 399 3.12 25.07 0.25
CA ASP A 399 2.58 25.63 1.48
C ASP A 399 2.12 24.56 2.50
N GLY A 400 2.48 23.30 2.27
CA GLY A 400 2.21 22.15 3.14
C GLY A 400 0.76 21.65 3.09
N TYR A 401 -0.08 22.14 2.17
CA TYR A 401 -1.47 21.70 2.05
C TYR A 401 -1.67 20.72 0.89
N SER A 402 -2.43 19.66 1.14
CA SER A 402 -2.94 18.76 0.11
C SER A 402 -4.46 18.62 0.27
N PRO A 403 -5.26 18.89 -0.79
CA PRO A 403 -6.70 18.68 -0.77
C PRO A 403 -7.06 17.20 -0.58
N ASP A 404 -6.28 16.30 -1.18
CA ASP A 404 -6.40 14.85 -1.06
C ASP A 404 -6.20 14.37 0.38
N ARG A 405 -5.09 14.77 1.01
CA ARG A 405 -4.78 14.45 2.41
C ARG A 405 -5.82 15.02 3.36
N ASN A 406 -6.29 16.25 3.12
CA ASN A 406 -7.40 16.84 3.86
C ASN A 406 -8.69 16.00 3.73
N SER A 407 -9.00 15.53 2.52
CA SER A 407 -10.19 14.72 2.27
C SER A 407 -10.14 13.40 3.02
N TRP A 408 -8.98 12.71 3.06
CA TRP A 408 -8.81 11.50 3.85
C TRP A 408 -8.94 11.73 5.36
N ALA A 409 -8.43 12.83 5.88
CA ALA A 409 -8.61 13.21 7.28
C ALA A 409 -10.10 13.37 7.64
N VAL A 410 -10.87 14.02 6.77
CA VAL A 410 -12.32 14.23 6.96
C VAL A 410 -13.10 12.92 6.82
N MET A 411 -12.76 12.09 5.83
CA MET A 411 -13.43 10.81 5.61
C MET A 411 -13.13 9.79 6.71
N THR A 412 -11.93 9.81 7.28
CA THR A 412 -11.55 8.96 8.43
C THR A 412 -12.43 9.27 9.65
N ALA A 413 -12.60 10.55 9.98
CA ALA A 413 -13.46 10.99 11.08
C ALA A 413 -14.95 10.72 10.82
N ALA A 414 -15.41 10.87 9.58
CA ALA A 414 -16.79 10.54 9.21
C ALA A 414 -17.07 9.03 9.28
N ALA A 415 -16.12 8.20 8.85
CA ALA A 415 -16.23 6.75 8.93
C ALA A 415 -16.41 6.28 10.38
N ASN A 416 -15.54 6.72 11.29
CA ASN A 416 -15.64 6.37 12.71
C ASN A 416 -17.03 6.69 13.28
N ARG A 417 -17.55 7.91 13.05
CA ARG A 417 -18.89 8.32 13.51
C ARG A 417 -20.01 7.44 12.99
N VAL A 418 -19.99 7.12 11.70
CA VAL A 418 -21.01 6.28 11.08
C VAL A 418 -20.91 4.84 11.60
N HIS A 419 -19.71 4.30 11.74
CA HIS A 419 -19.46 2.97 12.28
C HIS A 419 -19.91 2.86 13.74
N THR A 420 -19.56 3.82 14.58
CA THR A 420 -19.97 3.85 15.99
C THR A 420 -21.49 3.96 16.15
N ALA A 421 -22.14 4.83 15.36
CA ALA A 421 -23.59 4.92 15.37
C ALA A 421 -24.26 3.66 14.83
N ALA A 422 -23.69 3.02 13.80
CA ALA A 422 -24.19 1.77 13.23
C ALA A 422 -24.11 0.61 14.23
N ALA A 423 -23.04 0.54 15.03
CA ALA A 423 -22.82 -0.52 16.02
C ALA A 423 -23.88 -0.53 17.14
N ALA A 424 -24.54 0.60 17.40
CA ALA A 424 -25.61 0.72 18.38
C ALA A 424 -27.01 0.33 17.84
N LEU A 425 -27.11 0.02 16.54
CA LEU A 425 -28.38 -0.21 15.84
C LEU A 425 -28.41 -1.59 15.16
N PRO A 426 -29.59 -2.10 14.77
CA PRO A 426 -29.67 -3.19 13.82
C PRO A 426 -28.93 -2.82 12.52
N ALA A 427 -28.18 -3.78 11.96
CA ALA A 427 -27.41 -3.57 10.74
C ALA A 427 -28.31 -3.03 9.61
N ALA A 428 -27.92 -1.89 9.04
CA ALA A 428 -28.63 -1.29 7.91
C ALA A 428 -28.62 -2.24 6.72
N THR A 429 -29.78 -2.48 6.14
CA THR A 429 -29.87 -3.28 4.92
C THR A 429 -29.36 -2.48 3.72
N PRO A 430 -28.78 -3.13 2.69
CA PRO A 430 -28.40 -2.44 1.44
C PRO A 430 -29.53 -1.61 0.83
N ALA A 431 -30.79 -2.04 0.98
CA ALA A 431 -31.95 -1.29 0.52
C ALA A 431 -32.15 0.02 1.30
N GLU A 432 -32.06 0.01 2.63
CA GLU A 432 -32.18 1.21 3.46
C GLU A 432 -31.08 2.23 3.17
N VAL A 433 -29.87 1.75 2.86
CA VAL A 433 -28.74 2.60 2.46
C VAL A 433 -28.99 3.19 1.07
N LEU A 434 -29.28 2.36 0.06
CA LEU A 434 -29.54 2.86 -1.30
C LEU A 434 -30.68 3.88 -1.33
N ASP A 435 -31.78 3.59 -0.64
CA ASP A 435 -33.00 4.40 -0.64
C ASP A 435 -32.93 5.58 0.36
N GLY A 436 -31.92 5.63 1.23
CA GLY A 436 -31.79 6.66 2.28
C GLY A 436 -33.00 6.70 3.23
N SER A 437 -33.66 5.55 3.44
CA SER A 437 -34.97 5.50 4.10
C SER A 437 -34.91 5.63 5.62
N THR A 438 -33.75 5.36 6.23
CA THR A 438 -33.49 5.52 7.67
C THR A 438 -32.38 6.56 7.91
N ALA A 439 -32.24 7.05 9.15
CA ALA A 439 -31.16 7.99 9.49
C ALA A 439 -29.78 7.35 9.26
N ILE A 440 -29.58 6.12 9.73
CA ILE A 440 -28.34 5.37 9.52
C ILE A 440 -28.13 5.02 8.04
N GLY A 441 -29.19 4.72 7.29
CA GLY A 441 -29.12 4.49 5.84
C GLY A 441 -28.66 5.73 5.07
N ARG A 442 -29.16 6.93 5.44
CA ARG A 442 -28.67 8.20 4.87
C ARG A 442 -27.22 8.47 5.23
N ALA A 443 -26.82 8.17 6.46
CA ALA A 443 -25.45 8.36 6.92
C ALA A 443 -24.47 7.49 6.12
N TRP A 444 -24.78 6.19 6.00
CA TRP A 444 -24.03 5.26 5.16
C TRP A 444 -23.97 5.72 3.71
N ARG A 445 -25.10 6.09 3.11
CA ARG A 445 -25.12 6.55 1.72
C ARG A 445 -24.23 7.78 1.52
N ALA A 446 -24.29 8.74 2.44
CA ALA A 446 -23.46 9.94 2.39
C ALA A 446 -21.97 9.59 2.52
N LEU A 447 -21.59 8.77 3.52
CA LEU A 447 -20.21 8.30 3.69
C LEU A 447 -19.68 7.63 2.43
N LEU A 448 -20.40 6.62 1.93
CA LEU A 448 -19.97 5.83 0.78
C LEU A 448 -19.93 6.63 -0.53
N THR A 449 -20.79 7.66 -0.67
CA THR A 449 -20.70 8.62 -1.79
C THR A 449 -19.44 9.47 -1.66
N GLY A 450 -19.12 9.92 -0.46
CA GLY A 450 -17.91 10.71 -0.16
C GLY A 450 -16.60 9.98 -0.43
N GLN A 451 -16.62 8.65 -0.46
CA GLN A 451 -15.45 7.80 -0.74
C GLN A 451 -15.15 7.60 -2.23
N THR A 452 -15.95 8.16 -3.15
CA THR A 452 -15.71 8.01 -4.59
C THR A 452 -14.33 8.53 -4.99
N SER A 453 -13.55 7.73 -5.72
CA SER A 453 -12.19 8.09 -6.18
C SER A 453 -12.20 9.36 -7.03
N CYS A 454 -13.31 9.64 -7.71
CA CYS A 454 -13.53 10.81 -8.55
C CYS A 454 -13.37 12.15 -7.81
N TYR A 455 -13.60 12.19 -6.50
CA TYR A 455 -13.50 13.44 -5.74
C TYR A 455 -12.04 13.89 -5.51
N TRP A 456 -11.10 12.96 -5.55
CA TRP A 456 -9.64 13.20 -5.53
C TRP A 456 -9.07 13.31 -6.96
N TYR A 457 -9.66 12.56 -7.91
CA TYR A 457 -9.12 12.50 -9.28
C TYR A 457 -9.09 13.86 -9.98
N TRP A 458 -10.04 14.77 -9.68
CA TRP A 458 -10.18 16.07 -10.34
C TRP A 458 -9.63 17.24 -9.52
N ASP A 459 -8.58 17.00 -8.75
CA ASP A 459 -7.91 17.97 -7.90
C ASP A 459 -7.72 19.37 -8.53
N GLY A 460 -8.19 20.40 -7.82
CA GLY A 460 -8.11 21.80 -8.24
C GLY A 460 -9.02 22.18 -9.43
N ALA A 461 -9.66 21.22 -10.10
CA ALA A 461 -10.54 21.49 -11.23
C ALA A 461 -11.80 22.26 -10.78
N GLU A 462 -12.35 23.07 -11.69
CA GLU A 462 -13.55 23.88 -11.43
C GLU A 462 -13.42 24.79 -10.19
N GLY A 463 -12.18 25.21 -9.86
CA GLY A 463 -11.88 26.05 -8.71
C GLY A 463 -11.87 25.29 -7.37
N GLY A 464 -11.42 24.02 -7.37
CA GLY A 464 -11.38 23.16 -6.19
C GLY A 464 -12.75 22.68 -5.72
N ARG A 465 -13.74 22.67 -6.63
CA ARG A 465 -15.12 22.27 -6.29
C ARG A 465 -15.20 20.78 -5.96
N TRP A 466 -14.47 19.94 -6.69
CA TRP A 466 -14.37 18.50 -6.46
C TRP A 466 -13.77 18.19 -5.10
N ASP A 467 -12.69 18.88 -4.74
CA ASP A 467 -11.94 18.76 -3.48
C ASP A 467 -12.81 19.02 -2.24
N ALA A 468 -13.92 19.76 -2.39
CA ALA A 468 -14.87 20.03 -1.30
C ALA A 468 -15.94 18.94 -1.14
N HIS A 469 -16.09 18.01 -2.08
CA HIS A 469 -17.14 16.99 -2.05
C HIS A 469 -16.98 15.93 -0.96
N PRO A 470 -15.77 15.43 -0.64
CA PRO A 470 -15.58 14.56 0.51
C PRO A 470 -16.07 15.24 1.79
N THR A 471 -15.73 16.52 2.00
CA THR A 471 -16.22 17.30 3.14
C THR A 471 -17.75 17.47 3.14
N ARG A 472 -18.37 17.77 1.99
CA ARG A 472 -19.84 17.88 1.91
C ARG A 472 -20.52 16.57 2.29
N ALA A 473 -20.01 15.45 1.77
CA ALA A 473 -20.55 14.12 2.02
C ALA A 473 -20.35 13.71 3.50
N ALA A 474 -19.16 13.92 4.04
CA ALA A 474 -18.83 13.69 5.45
C ALA A 474 -19.72 14.51 6.39
N ASN A 475 -19.92 15.80 6.11
CA ASN A 475 -20.81 16.66 6.91
C ASN A 475 -22.25 16.14 6.89
N ALA A 476 -22.75 15.68 5.74
CA ALA A 476 -24.07 15.08 5.64
C ALA A 476 -24.17 13.75 6.40
N ALA A 477 -23.12 12.93 6.35
CA ALA A 477 -23.04 11.67 7.09
C ALA A 477 -23.06 11.92 8.61
N ALA A 478 -22.18 12.80 9.10
CA ALA A 478 -22.10 13.20 10.50
C ALA A 478 -23.44 13.76 10.99
N ALA A 479 -24.02 14.73 10.28
CA ALA A 479 -25.30 15.34 10.66
C ALA A 479 -26.44 14.32 10.83
N ALA A 480 -26.42 13.20 10.09
CA ALA A 480 -27.41 12.14 10.20
C ALA A 480 -27.23 11.25 11.45
N VAL A 481 -26.02 11.17 12.02
CA VAL A 481 -25.70 10.29 13.16
C VAL A 481 -25.37 11.01 14.46
N GLU A 482 -24.99 12.29 14.44
CA GLU A 482 -24.70 13.05 15.67
C GLU A 482 -25.83 12.98 16.72
N PRO A 483 -27.13 13.09 16.35
CA PRO A 483 -28.20 12.91 17.34
C PRO A 483 -28.27 11.51 17.96
N LEU A 484 -27.82 10.48 17.23
CA LEU A 484 -27.77 9.09 17.71
C LEU A 484 -26.60 8.89 18.66
N LEU A 485 -25.42 9.44 18.33
CA LEU A 485 -24.23 9.41 19.19
C LEU A 485 -24.49 10.17 20.50
N ALA A 486 -25.13 11.34 20.43
CA ALA A 486 -25.48 12.14 21.60
C ALA A 486 -26.49 11.46 22.55
N ALA A 487 -27.21 10.42 22.11
CA ALA A 487 -28.18 9.69 22.93
C ALA A 487 -27.52 8.76 23.97
N GLY A 488 -26.19 8.61 23.97
CA GLY A 488 -25.42 8.08 25.10
C GLY A 488 -25.22 6.55 25.10
N SER A 489 -24.88 5.94 23.97
CA SER A 489 -24.37 4.56 23.94
C SER A 489 -22.91 4.49 24.39
N ARG A 490 -22.53 3.44 25.11
CA ARG A 490 -21.12 3.12 25.36
C ARG A 490 -20.43 2.90 24.02
N ASP A 491 -19.31 3.57 23.82
CA ASP A 491 -18.47 3.34 22.65
C ASP A 491 -17.82 1.96 22.73
N ILE A 492 -18.00 1.17 21.68
CA ILE A 492 -17.47 -0.19 21.52
C ILE A 492 -16.76 -0.36 20.19
N VAL A 493 -16.71 0.69 19.37
CA VAL A 493 -16.04 0.68 18.08
C VAL A 493 -14.64 1.20 18.32
N PRO A 494 -13.59 0.50 17.88
CA PRO A 494 -12.23 0.98 18.05
C PRO A 494 -11.92 2.15 17.11
N PRO A 495 -10.83 2.90 17.35
CA PRO A 495 -10.41 3.98 16.46
C PRO A 495 -10.36 3.58 14.99
N THR A 496 -10.77 4.49 14.10
CA THR A 496 -10.58 4.31 12.66
C THR A 496 -9.19 4.81 12.30
N ILE A 497 -8.39 3.96 11.65
CA ILE A 497 -7.02 4.26 11.21
C ILE A 497 -7.01 4.27 9.68
N TYR A 498 -6.63 5.39 9.08
CA TYR A 498 -6.33 5.45 7.65
C TYR A 498 -5.11 4.56 7.35
N PRO A 499 -5.05 3.81 6.24
CA PRO A 499 -3.88 2.97 5.96
C PRO A 499 -2.57 3.76 6.10
N PRO A 500 -1.61 3.32 6.94
CA PRO A 500 -0.41 4.10 7.21
C PRO A 500 0.41 4.35 5.94
N GLN A 501 0.80 5.57 5.69
CA GLN A 501 1.67 5.95 4.58
C GLN A 501 3.10 6.12 5.08
N ARG A 502 4.06 6.17 4.15
CA ARG A 502 5.46 6.47 4.47
C ARG A 502 5.99 7.54 3.54
N GLU A 503 7.02 8.24 3.99
CA GLU A 503 7.80 9.17 3.18
C GLU A 503 9.26 9.05 3.64
N PRO A 504 10.22 8.81 2.75
CA PRO A 504 10.06 8.55 1.31
C PRO A 504 9.54 7.13 0.98
N TYR A 505 9.18 6.87 -0.27
CA TYR A 505 8.77 5.53 -0.73
C TYR A 505 9.91 4.53 -0.69
N ASN A 506 11.08 4.96 -1.17
CA ASN A 506 12.33 4.19 -1.26
C ASN A 506 13.42 4.81 -0.38
N PRO A 507 13.29 4.72 0.95
CA PRO A 507 14.25 5.33 1.86
C PRO A 507 15.64 4.73 1.70
N GLY A 508 16.65 5.58 1.69
CA GLY A 508 18.05 5.21 1.43
C GLY A 508 18.32 4.65 0.02
N GLU A 509 17.33 4.67 -0.88
CA GLU A 509 17.40 4.20 -2.27
C GLU A 509 16.84 5.24 -3.26
N ILE A 510 16.91 4.96 -4.56
CA ILE A 510 16.36 5.86 -5.57
C ILE A 510 14.84 5.75 -5.60
N GLU A 511 14.19 6.90 -5.59
CA GLU A 511 12.77 7.02 -5.92
C GLU A 511 12.62 7.78 -7.24
N TRP A 512 13.06 9.04 -7.26
CA TRP A 512 13.07 9.89 -8.44
C TRP A 512 14.47 10.46 -8.71
N GLY A 513 14.81 10.63 -9.98
CA GLY A 513 16.11 11.17 -10.37
C GLY A 513 17.25 10.18 -10.11
N ALA A 514 18.34 10.68 -9.51
CA ALA A 514 19.57 9.91 -9.34
C ALA A 514 20.23 10.03 -7.96
N THR A 515 19.57 10.72 -7.03
CA THR A 515 20.01 10.87 -5.64
C THR A 515 19.16 9.94 -4.79
N PRO A 516 19.76 9.15 -3.88
CA PRO A 516 18.97 8.38 -2.93
C PRO A 516 18.12 9.31 -2.07
N MET A 517 16.94 8.83 -1.71
CA MET A 517 16.12 9.48 -0.71
C MET A 517 16.77 9.31 0.68
N PRO A 518 16.43 10.17 1.66
CA PRO A 518 16.87 9.99 3.04
C PRO A 518 16.58 8.59 3.58
N GLU A 519 17.47 8.07 4.44
CA GLU A 519 17.27 6.77 5.10
C GLU A 519 16.19 6.82 6.19
N ASP A 520 16.02 7.99 6.81
CA ASP A 520 15.03 8.16 7.85
C ASP A 520 13.63 8.24 7.22
N VAL A 521 12.70 7.46 7.76
CA VAL A 521 11.37 7.25 7.18
C VAL A 521 10.32 7.83 8.11
N GLU A 522 9.56 8.82 7.65
CA GLU A 522 8.36 9.23 8.36
C GLU A 522 7.23 8.24 8.03
N VAL A 523 6.72 7.54 9.05
CA VAL A 523 5.45 6.81 8.93
C VAL A 523 4.34 7.70 9.48
N TRP A 524 3.29 7.89 8.68
CA TRP A 524 2.18 8.75 9.07
C TRP A 524 0.80 8.17 8.72
N THR A 525 -0.24 8.62 9.42
CA THR A 525 -1.63 8.20 9.21
C THR A 525 -2.63 9.26 9.73
N TYR A 526 -3.92 9.04 9.50
CA TYR A 526 -5.03 9.73 10.17
C TYR A 526 -5.71 8.78 11.13
N VAL A 527 -6.01 9.25 12.33
CA VAL A 527 -6.73 8.47 13.33
C VAL A 527 -7.81 9.34 13.97
N ASP A 528 -9.03 8.81 14.09
CA ASP A 528 -10.12 9.47 14.80
C ASP A 528 -10.98 8.45 15.57
N ASP A 529 -11.54 8.92 16.69
CA ASP A 529 -12.51 8.18 17.47
C ASP A 529 -13.50 9.12 18.16
N VAL A 530 -14.80 8.78 18.19
CA VAL A 530 -15.83 9.62 18.82
C VAL A 530 -15.64 9.81 20.32
N SER A 531 -15.00 8.86 21.01
CA SER A 531 -14.67 8.99 22.44
C SER A 531 -13.36 9.75 22.68
N GLY A 532 -12.64 10.07 21.61
CA GLY A 532 -11.31 10.68 21.64
C GLY A 532 -10.21 9.66 21.86
N LEU A 533 -9.00 10.01 21.44
CA LEU A 533 -7.85 9.11 21.48
C LEU A 533 -7.13 9.19 22.83
N ALA A 534 -6.66 8.04 23.31
CA ALA A 534 -5.81 7.91 24.49
C ALA A 534 -4.33 7.77 24.09
N ARG A 535 -4.02 7.02 23.02
CA ARG A 535 -2.69 6.97 22.40
C ARG A 535 -2.78 6.51 20.94
N VAL A 536 -1.76 6.88 20.18
CA VAL A 536 -1.48 6.36 18.84
C VAL A 536 0.02 6.04 18.78
N ASP A 537 0.35 4.80 18.48
CA ASP A 537 1.72 4.29 18.51
C ASP A 537 2.08 3.65 17.17
N LEU A 538 3.30 3.92 16.71
CA LEU A 538 3.95 3.18 15.63
C LEU A 538 4.69 1.99 16.25
N TRP A 539 4.30 0.80 15.82
CA TRP A 539 4.98 -0.45 16.15
C TRP A 539 5.87 -0.82 14.97
N TYR A 540 7.15 -1.08 15.22
CA TYR A 540 8.09 -1.47 14.17
C TYR A 540 9.06 -2.54 14.65
N ARG A 541 9.65 -3.28 13.72
CA ARG A 541 10.79 -4.17 13.99
C ARG A 541 11.72 -4.24 12.78
N PRO A 542 13.04 -4.07 12.97
CA PRO A 542 14.01 -4.48 11.96
C PRO A 542 13.94 -5.99 11.78
N ASP A 543 14.05 -6.43 10.53
CA ASP A 543 14.17 -7.82 10.19
C ASP A 543 15.67 -8.20 10.07
N ASP A 544 16.12 -8.99 11.05
CA ASP A 544 17.52 -9.36 11.18
C ASP A 544 17.95 -10.50 10.23
N ASP A 545 17.01 -11.25 9.66
CA ASP A 545 17.33 -12.38 8.78
C ASP A 545 17.36 -12.02 7.28
N GLY A 546 16.81 -10.85 6.94
CA GLY A 546 16.77 -10.33 5.57
C GLY A 546 15.81 -11.08 4.63
N VAL A 547 14.86 -11.84 5.18
CA VAL A 547 13.92 -12.68 4.44
C VAL A 547 12.49 -12.35 4.87
N LEU A 548 11.71 -11.77 3.94
CA LEU A 548 10.28 -11.55 4.16
C LEU A 548 9.50 -12.85 3.95
N ASP A 549 9.07 -13.49 5.05
CA ASP A 549 8.25 -14.71 5.08
C ASP A 549 6.90 -14.51 5.78
N ASP A 550 6.08 -15.58 5.85
CA ASP A 550 4.76 -15.53 6.51
C ASP A 550 4.84 -15.08 7.99
N ALA A 551 6.00 -15.17 8.65
CA ALA A 551 6.18 -14.69 10.02
C ALA A 551 6.25 -13.15 10.05
N ASN A 552 6.74 -12.49 8.99
CA ASN A 552 6.75 -11.03 8.89
C ASN A 552 5.33 -10.46 8.92
N ASP A 553 4.33 -11.22 8.47
CA ASP A 553 2.92 -10.81 8.42
C ASP A 553 2.15 -11.03 9.73
N LEU A 554 2.79 -11.50 10.82
CA LEU A 554 2.12 -11.82 12.09
C LEU A 554 2.56 -10.91 13.24
N TYR A 555 1.60 -10.44 14.06
CA TYR A 555 1.90 -9.63 15.24
C TYR A 555 2.69 -10.38 16.31
N LEU A 556 2.44 -11.68 16.49
CA LEU A 556 3.00 -12.46 17.59
C LEU A 556 4.23 -13.31 17.20
N SER A 557 4.74 -13.16 15.98
CA SER A 557 5.88 -13.95 15.50
C SER A 557 7.21 -13.50 16.08
N ARG A 558 7.40 -12.19 16.27
CA ARG A 558 8.66 -11.57 16.72
C ARG A 558 8.36 -10.33 17.58
N PRO A 559 9.25 -9.94 18.52
CA PRO A 559 9.07 -8.74 19.33
C PRO A 559 8.97 -7.46 18.49
N TRP A 560 8.31 -6.45 19.02
CA TRP A 560 8.14 -5.14 18.38
C TRP A 560 8.71 -4.03 19.24
N CYS A 561 9.38 -3.08 18.61
CA CYS A 561 9.66 -1.76 19.15
C CYS A 561 8.41 -0.88 19.02
N VAL A 562 8.26 0.09 19.92
CA VAL A 562 7.11 1.00 19.95
C VAL A 562 7.60 2.44 20.04
N LEU A 563 7.06 3.29 19.18
CA LEU A 563 7.26 4.74 19.17
C LEU A 563 5.89 5.43 19.31
N PRO A 564 5.71 6.34 20.27
CA PRO A 564 4.51 7.18 20.27
C PRO A 564 4.48 8.05 19.02
N MET A 565 3.31 8.22 18.41
CA MET A 565 3.15 9.10 17.24
C MET A 565 2.71 10.50 17.68
N THR A 566 3.26 11.51 17.02
CA THR A 566 2.95 12.92 17.27
C THR A 566 1.74 13.35 16.46
N ALA A 567 0.74 13.92 17.13
CA ALA A 567 -0.43 14.50 16.49
C ALA A 567 -0.14 15.89 15.91
N THR A 568 -0.49 16.08 14.65
CA THR A 568 -0.50 17.38 13.96
C THR A 568 -1.94 17.69 13.56
N PRO A 569 -2.58 18.71 14.18
CA PRO A 569 -3.95 19.07 13.87
C PRO A 569 -4.14 19.45 12.41
N ALA A 570 -5.22 18.96 11.80
CA ALA A 570 -5.54 19.28 10.41
C ALA A 570 -5.99 20.75 10.27
N ALA A 571 -5.54 21.43 9.21
CA ALA A 571 -5.90 22.80 8.89
C ALA A 571 -6.72 22.86 7.58
N PRO A 572 -8.03 22.51 7.64
CA PRO A 572 -8.84 22.36 6.44
C PRO A 572 -9.08 23.69 5.73
N ARG A 573 -9.12 23.65 4.38
CA ARG A 573 -9.37 24.83 3.53
C ARG A 573 -10.61 24.68 2.64
N THR A 574 -11.41 23.64 2.84
CA THR A 574 -12.60 23.37 2.03
C THR A 574 -13.76 24.29 2.40
N ASP A 575 -14.62 24.59 1.43
CA ASP A 575 -15.93 25.22 1.63
C ASP A 575 -17.06 24.26 1.18
N PRO A 576 -17.88 23.73 2.11
CA PRO A 576 -17.95 24.05 3.54
C PRO A 576 -16.74 23.56 4.32
N ALA A 577 -16.52 24.17 5.49
CA ALA A 577 -15.61 23.64 6.48
C ALA A 577 -16.10 22.27 6.99
N PRO A 578 -15.20 21.34 7.31
CA PRO A 578 -15.59 20.06 7.89
C PRO A 578 -16.19 20.25 9.27
N ALA A 579 -17.29 19.54 9.54
CA ALA A 579 -17.87 19.45 10.87
C ALA A 579 -16.99 18.60 11.80
N VAL A 580 -16.26 17.65 11.21
CA VAL A 580 -15.44 16.64 11.89
C VAL A 580 -14.21 16.35 11.03
N ILE A 581 -13.04 16.19 11.64
CA ILE A 581 -11.79 15.94 10.93
C ILE A 581 -10.82 15.20 11.85
N ALA A 582 -10.09 14.22 11.31
CA ALA A 582 -9.06 13.47 12.02
C ALA A 582 -7.75 14.26 12.09
N ASP A 583 -7.00 14.09 13.18
CA ASP A 583 -5.63 14.59 13.26
C ASP A 583 -4.68 13.68 12.48
N ARG A 584 -3.61 14.25 11.92
CA ARG A 584 -2.50 13.47 11.36
C ARG A 584 -1.61 13.00 12.50
N TYR A 585 -1.21 11.74 12.48
CA TYR A 585 -0.22 11.18 13.40
C TYR A 585 1.02 10.79 12.60
N GLY A 586 2.21 11.20 13.05
CA GLY A 586 3.50 10.88 12.42
C GLY A 586 4.55 10.42 13.42
N ALA A 587 5.44 9.52 13.01
CA ALA A 587 6.63 9.14 13.74
C ALA A 587 7.79 8.87 12.77
N LEU A 588 9.01 9.25 13.17
CA LEU A 588 10.22 9.06 12.37
C LEU A 588 10.90 7.74 12.78
N LEU A 589 11.14 6.88 11.80
CA LEU A 589 12.01 5.72 11.90
C LEU A 589 13.40 6.13 11.42
N ALA A 590 14.32 6.35 12.35
CA ALA A 590 15.66 6.83 12.05
C ALA A 590 16.73 5.75 12.27
N GLY A 591 17.80 5.81 11.46
CA GLY A 591 18.99 4.97 11.66
C GLY A 591 18.80 3.47 11.41
N LEU A 592 17.83 3.10 10.56
CA LEU A 592 17.53 1.72 10.17
C LEU A 592 18.06 1.35 8.78
N GLY A 593 19.01 2.12 8.25
CA GLY A 593 19.64 1.86 6.95
C GLY A 593 20.25 0.46 6.86
N GLY A 594 19.95 -0.24 5.77
CA GLY A 594 20.42 -1.60 5.49
C GLY A 594 19.51 -2.71 6.01
N HIS A 595 18.30 -2.38 6.48
CA HIS A 595 17.36 -3.34 7.06
C HIS A 595 16.03 -3.38 6.29
N PHE A 596 15.40 -4.56 6.26
CA PHE A 596 13.96 -4.62 6.10
C PHE A 596 13.31 -4.24 7.42
N VAL A 597 12.19 -3.51 7.37
CA VAL A 597 11.44 -3.08 8.54
C VAL A 597 9.99 -3.42 8.34
N ASP A 598 9.44 -4.20 9.27
CA ASP A 598 8.00 -4.40 9.40
C ASP A 598 7.45 -3.29 10.31
N TYR A 599 6.28 -2.76 9.99
CA TYR A 599 5.62 -1.75 10.82
C TYR A 599 4.10 -1.77 10.73
N PHE A 600 3.43 -1.33 11.79
CA PHE A 600 1.99 -1.06 11.81
C PHE A 600 1.66 0.04 12.83
N VAL A 601 0.47 0.63 12.73
CA VAL A 601 0.00 1.63 13.69
C VAL A 601 -1.06 1.00 14.59
N GLU A 602 -0.95 1.20 15.90
CA GLU A 602 -1.96 0.87 16.89
C GLU A 602 -2.54 2.15 17.49
N ALA A 603 -3.85 2.21 17.65
CA ALA A 603 -4.53 3.29 18.34
C ALA A 603 -5.45 2.75 19.43
N GLN A 604 -5.47 3.42 20.58
CA GLN A 604 -6.43 3.17 21.65
C GLN A 604 -7.26 4.44 21.91
N ASP A 605 -8.57 4.28 22.03
CA ASP A 605 -9.48 5.34 22.42
C ASP A 605 -9.58 5.50 23.97
N ARG A 606 -10.31 6.51 24.43
CA ARG A 606 -10.55 6.75 25.87
C ARG A 606 -11.56 5.78 26.48
N ALA A 607 -12.30 5.02 25.67
CA ALA A 607 -13.18 3.95 26.10
C ALA A 607 -12.46 2.59 26.32
N GLY A 608 -11.18 2.52 25.94
CA GLY A 608 -10.31 1.35 26.05
C GLY A 608 -10.35 0.40 24.84
N ASN A 609 -11.04 0.76 23.75
CA ASN A 609 -11.03 -0.02 22.50
C ASN A 609 -9.72 0.21 21.75
N VAL A 610 -9.25 -0.82 21.04
CA VAL A 610 -7.95 -0.82 20.35
C VAL A 610 -8.13 -1.25 18.90
N ALA A 611 -7.51 -0.51 17.98
CA ALA A 611 -7.38 -0.87 16.57
C ALA A 611 -5.89 -0.97 16.19
N SER A 612 -5.58 -1.88 15.27
CA SER A 612 -4.26 -2.01 14.66
C SER A 612 -4.43 -2.03 13.13
N SER A 613 -3.62 -1.26 12.42
CA SER A 613 -3.55 -1.35 10.96
C SER A 613 -2.90 -2.67 10.54
N PRO A 614 -3.11 -3.16 9.31
CA PRO A 614 -2.30 -4.24 8.76
C PRO A 614 -0.80 -3.91 8.81
N ILE A 615 0.03 -4.96 8.88
CA ILE A 615 1.48 -4.84 8.81
C ILE A 615 1.89 -4.40 7.39
N ARG A 616 2.89 -3.52 7.33
CA ARG A 616 3.57 -3.07 6.12
C ARG A 616 5.05 -3.34 6.24
N HIS A 617 5.72 -3.36 5.09
CA HIS A 617 7.14 -3.67 4.98
C HIS A 617 7.84 -2.60 4.15
N VAL A 618 9.06 -2.26 4.53
CA VAL A 618 9.92 -1.36 3.78
C VAL A 618 11.35 -1.85 3.85
N TRP A 619 12.06 -1.83 2.72
CA TRP A 619 13.52 -1.87 2.73
C TRP A 619 14.04 -0.45 2.84
N ILE A 620 14.93 -0.24 3.81
CA ILE A 620 15.65 1.02 4.00
C ILE A 620 17.08 0.81 3.53
N GLY A 621 17.50 1.50 2.48
CA GLY A 621 18.88 1.49 1.99
C GLY A 621 19.85 2.28 2.86
N THR A 622 21.14 2.25 2.55
CA THR A 622 22.20 2.98 3.28
C THR A 622 22.80 4.14 2.47
N GLY A 623 22.05 4.73 1.53
CA GLY A 623 22.57 5.73 0.58
C GLY A 623 23.63 5.17 -0.40
N GLY A 624 23.92 3.87 -0.33
CA GLY A 624 24.75 3.12 -1.27
C GLY A 624 23.86 2.31 -2.20
N GLY A 625 23.03 2.98 -2.99
CA GLY A 625 22.25 2.31 -4.04
C GLY A 625 23.18 1.52 -4.96
N PRO A 626 22.81 0.30 -5.36
CA PRO A 626 23.66 -0.43 -6.27
C PRO A 626 23.50 0.16 -7.66
N GLY A 627 24.61 0.58 -8.27
CA GLY A 627 24.62 1.21 -9.59
C GLY A 627 23.90 0.40 -10.68
N PRO A 628 23.61 1.03 -11.83
CA PRO A 628 22.80 0.45 -12.91
C PRO A 628 23.31 -0.94 -13.34
N ALA A 629 22.40 -1.79 -13.83
CA ALA A 629 22.73 -3.15 -14.31
C ALA A 629 23.67 -3.18 -15.55
N GLY A 630 23.87 -2.02 -16.21
CA GLY A 630 24.81 -1.82 -17.32
C GLY A 630 26.12 -1.13 -16.89
N VAL A 631 26.89 -0.61 -17.86
CA VAL A 631 28.04 0.27 -17.53
C VAL A 631 27.50 1.61 -17.06
N GLY A 632 27.79 1.97 -15.81
CA GLY A 632 27.35 3.25 -15.25
C GLY A 632 27.85 3.45 -13.82
N HIS A 633 27.48 4.57 -13.22
CA HIS A 633 27.93 4.95 -11.89
C HIS A 633 26.77 5.45 -11.04
N TYR A 634 27.02 5.52 -9.73
CA TYR A 634 26.12 6.04 -8.73
C TYR A 634 26.93 6.75 -7.63
N PRO A 635 26.43 7.86 -7.06
CA PRO A 635 25.28 8.65 -7.53
C PRO A 635 25.54 9.24 -8.93
N ALA A 636 24.50 9.64 -9.69
CA ALA A 636 24.73 10.17 -11.05
C ALA A 636 25.25 11.61 -11.07
N SER A 637 25.13 12.31 -9.93
CA SER A 637 25.69 13.65 -9.68
C SER A 637 26.44 13.63 -8.35
N PRO A 638 27.62 12.99 -8.28
CA PRO A 638 28.36 12.85 -7.04
C PRO A 638 28.94 14.16 -6.52
N THR A 639 28.97 14.32 -5.21
CA THR A 639 29.73 15.35 -4.49
C THR A 639 31.15 14.87 -4.20
N ARG A 640 32.01 15.78 -3.74
CA ARG A 640 33.36 15.44 -3.29
C ARG A 640 33.38 14.55 -2.04
N HIS A 641 32.27 14.45 -1.31
CA HIS A 641 32.13 13.63 -0.10
C HIS A 641 31.53 12.25 -0.41
N ASP A 642 31.01 12.04 -1.62
CA ASP A 642 30.41 10.77 -2.03
C ASP A 642 31.44 9.70 -2.40
N VAL A 643 31.08 8.45 -2.10
CA VAL A 643 31.73 7.28 -2.69
C VAL A 643 31.01 6.93 -4.00
N VAL A 644 31.70 7.09 -5.12
CA VAL A 644 31.18 6.80 -6.46
C VAL A 644 31.32 5.30 -6.75
N THR A 645 30.19 4.60 -6.79
CA THR A 645 30.14 3.19 -7.18
C THR A 645 29.96 3.08 -8.70
N VAL A 646 30.91 2.44 -9.38
CA VAL A 646 30.85 2.15 -10.82
C VAL A 646 30.53 0.67 -11.03
N GLY A 647 29.47 0.40 -11.80
CA GLY A 647 29.00 -0.94 -12.16
C GLY A 647 29.26 -1.32 -13.61
N ALA A 648 29.40 -2.62 -13.86
CA ALA A 648 29.54 -3.20 -15.19
C ALA A 648 28.87 -4.60 -15.28
N PRO A 649 28.43 -5.01 -16.49
CA PRO A 649 27.72 -6.28 -16.70
C PRO A 649 28.66 -7.50 -16.79
N ALA A 650 29.99 -7.31 -16.74
CA ALA A 650 30.96 -8.39 -16.89
C ALA A 650 32.27 -8.09 -16.15
N ALA A 651 33.04 -9.15 -15.87
CA ALA A 651 34.34 -9.05 -15.22
C ALA A 651 35.32 -8.19 -16.02
N GLY A 652 36.14 -7.42 -15.32
CA GLY A 652 37.11 -6.52 -15.93
C GLY A 652 37.73 -5.57 -14.91
N ALA A 653 38.21 -4.44 -15.40
CA ALA A 653 38.71 -3.34 -14.60
C ALA A 653 38.07 -2.03 -15.05
N LEU A 654 37.84 -1.13 -14.10
CA LEU A 654 37.56 0.26 -14.37
C LEU A 654 38.85 0.97 -14.76
N HIS A 655 38.88 1.55 -15.95
CA HIS A 655 39.95 2.42 -16.41
C HIS A 655 39.51 3.86 -16.26
N TRP A 656 40.13 4.62 -15.37
CA TRP A 656 39.62 5.93 -14.95
C TRP A 656 40.72 6.95 -14.66
N GLY A 657 40.37 8.21 -14.84
CA GLY A 657 41.15 9.40 -14.49
C GLY A 657 40.29 10.48 -13.84
N ILE A 658 40.92 11.58 -13.45
CA ILE A 658 40.24 12.76 -12.88
C ILE A 658 40.54 14.02 -13.70
N ASN A 659 39.59 14.97 -13.71
CA ASN A 659 39.74 16.32 -14.26
C ASN A 659 40.26 16.35 -15.71
N GLY A 660 39.78 15.44 -16.57
CA GLY A 660 40.20 15.31 -17.96
C GLY A 660 41.31 14.27 -18.16
N TRP A 661 41.11 13.05 -17.68
CA TRP A 661 42.05 11.93 -17.82
C TRP A 661 43.45 12.24 -17.28
N ASN A 662 43.52 12.79 -16.07
CA ASN A 662 44.75 12.82 -15.29
C ASN A 662 44.78 11.66 -14.31
N GLU A 663 45.97 11.08 -14.12
CA GLU A 663 46.15 9.98 -13.17
C GLU A 663 45.81 10.46 -11.73
N PRO A 664 44.81 9.87 -11.07
CA PRO A 664 44.43 10.26 -9.72
C PRO A 664 45.56 9.93 -8.73
N PRO A 665 45.69 10.68 -7.62
CA PRO A 665 46.61 10.32 -6.55
C PRO A 665 46.37 8.90 -6.02
N ALA A 666 47.46 8.20 -5.68
CA ALA A 666 47.40 6.83 -5.15
C ALA A 666 46.52 6.67 -3.89
N ALA A 667 46.22 7.77 -3.18
CA ALA A 667 45.31 7.78 -2.03
C ALA A 667 43.85 7.48 -2.42
N TYR A 668 43.44 7.79 -3.65
CA TYR A 668 42.08 7.51 -4.15
C TYR A 668 42.00 6.16 -4.88
N TRP A 669 43.06 5.36 -4.87
CA TRP A 669 43.09 4.10 -5.61
C TRP A 669 42.47 2.98 -4.77
N PRO A 670 41.44 2.30 -5.30
CA PRO A 670 40.94 1.08 -4.68
C PRO A 670 42.02 0.00 -4.51
N PRO A 671 41.85 -0.96 -3.60
CA PRO A 671 42.77 -2.06 -3.45
C PRO A 671 42.95 -2.85 -4.76
N GLY A 672 44.20 -3.12 -5.11
CA GLY A 672 44.55 -3.86 -6.34
C GLY A 672 44.62 -3.01 -7.60
N SER A 673 44.37 -1.70 -7.50
CA SER A 673 44.57 -0.77 -8.61
C SER A 673 46.03 -0.62 -9.01
N ARG A 674 46.27 -0.30 -10.28
CA ARG A 674 47.60 -0.05 -10.85
C ARG A 674 47.57 1.16 -11.78
N SER A 675 48.67 1.91 -11.82
CA SER A 675 48.89 2.90 -12.87
C SER A 675 48.82 2.20 -14.23
N PHE A 676 48.14 2.82 -15.20
CA PHE A 676 48.14 2.33 -16.57
C PHE A 676 49.45 2.62 -17.31
N GLY A 677 50.32 3.47 -16.72
CA GLY A 677 51.66 3.75 -17.23
C GLY A 677 51.73 4.78 -18.36
N ASP A 678 50.62 5.45 -18.66
CA ASP A 678 50.51 6.55 -19.63
C ASP A 678 50.47 7.94 -18.96
N GLY A 679 50.40 8.00 -17.64
CA GLY A 679 50.28 9.24 -16.87
C GLY A 679 48.87 9.85 -16.89
N HIS A 680 47.89 9.13 -17.43
CA HIS A 680 46.53 9.63 -17.65
C HIS A 680 45.47 8.86 -16.87
N ALA A 681 45.71 7.58 -16.56
CA ALA A 681 44.67 6.75 -15.95
C ALA A 681 45.20 5.63 -15.05
N VAL A 682 44.27 5.10 -14.26
CA VAL A 682 44.46 3.96 -13.35
C VAL A 682 43.50 2.86 -13.76
N GLU A 683 43.96 1.62 -13.66
CA GLU A 683 43.08 0.46 -13.73
C GLU A 683 42.77 -0.05 -12.33
N SER A 684 41.49 -0.02 -11.95
CA SER A 684 40.97 -0.58 -10.71
C SER A 684 40.17 -1.85 -11.00
N PRO A 685 40.48 -3.01 -10.37
CA PRO A 685 39.75 -4.24 -10.61
C PRO A 685 38.29 -4.12 -10.15
N LEU A 686 37.35 -4.62 -10.96
CA LEU A 686 35.96 -4.75 -10.55
C LEU A 686 35.78 -5.99 -9.67
N ALA A 687 35.11 -5.84 -8.53
CA ALA A 687 34.74 -6.92 -7.63
C ALA A 687 33.35 -7.47 -8.01
N GLY A 688 33.18 -8.79 -7.98
CA GLY A 688 31.91 -9.43 -8.29
C GLY A 688 32.04 -10.80 -8.97
N PRO A 689 30.93 -11.37 -9.44
CA PRO A 689 29.60 -10.75 -9.45
C PRO A 689 28.97 -10.63 -8.05
N ASP A 690 28.20 -9.56 -7.81
CA ASP A 690 27.32 -9.43 -6.65
C ASP A 690 26.09 -10.37 -6.76
N ALA A 691 25.19 -10.33 -5.77
CA ALA A 691 23.97 -11.13 -5.77
C ALA A 691 23.05 -10.87 -6.99
N ALA A 692 23.24 -9.75 -7.69
CA ALA A 692 22.52 -9.36 -8.90
C ALA A 692 23.33 -9.62 -10.19
N GLY A 693 24.45 -10.34 -10.12
CA GLY A 693 25.27 -10.68 -11.29
C GLY A 693 26.21 -9.58 -11.78
N ARG A 694 26.37 -8.48 -11.04
CA ARG A 694 27.12 -7.28 -11.46
C ARG A 694 28.52 -7.21 -10.90
N TYR A 695 29.42 -6.57 -11.64
CA TYR A 695 30.79 -6.30 -11.21
C TYR A 695 30.95 -4.82 -10.88
N VAL A 696 31.44 -4.49 -9.69
CA VAL A 696 31.43 -3.12 -9.14
C VAL A 696 32.79 -2.70 -8.59
N VAL A 697 33.05 -1.39 -8.56
CA VAL A 697 34.16 -0.79 -7.83
C VAL A 697 33.73 0.54 -7.24
N ALA A 698 34.19 0.84 -6.03
CA ALA A 698 33.94 2.10 -5.34
C ALA A 698 35.15 3.03 -5.51
N LEU A 699 34.91 4.30 -5.85
CA LEU A 699 35.90 5.37 -5.96
C LEU A 699 35.57 6.50 -4.98
N GLY A 700 36.57 7.22 -4.48
CA GLY A 700 36.37 8.30 -3.51
C GLY A 700 36.23 7.81 -2.06
N PRO A 701 35.83 8.68 -1.11
CA PRO A 701 35.47 10.08 -1.33
C PRO A 701 36.64 10.94 -1.84
N PHE A 702 36.33 12.05 -2.51
CA PHE A 702 37.31 12.96 -3.12
C PHE A 702 37.52 14.23 -2.28
N ASP A 703 37.57 14.05 -0.96
CA ASP A 703 37.67 15.09 0.06
C ASP A 703 39.12 15.48 0.41
N GLY A 704 40.11 14.82 -0.21
CA GLY A 704 41.53 15.04 0.01
C GLY A 704 42.10 16.34 -0.59
N ALA A 705 43.42 16.51 -0.45
CA ALA A 705 44.13 17.74 -0.84
C ALA A 705 44.12 18.05 -2.35
N VAL A 706 43.75 17.08 -3.19
CA VAL A 706 43.59 17.25 -4.64
C VAL A 706 42.11 17.40 -4.94
N ARG A 707 41.73 18.58 -5.42
CA ARG A 707 40.37 18.88 -5.87
C ARG A 707 40.02 18.04 -7.10
N VAL A 708 38.93 17.30 -7.01
CA VAL A 708 38.36 16.54 -8.13
C VAL A 708 37.08 17.25 -8.54
N ASP A 709 37.09 17.84 -9.73
CA ASP A 709 35.95 18.50 -10.36
C ASP A 709 35.17 17.52 -11.25
N ARG A 710 35.79 16.41 -11.68
CA ARG A 710 35.19 15.40 -12.56
C ARG A 710 35.93 14.06 -12.53
N LEU A 711 35.22 12.94 -12.67
CA LEU A 711 35.76 11.63 -13.05
C LEU A 711 35.60 11.37 -14.56
N ASP A 712 36.57 10.70 -15.16
CA ASP A 712 36.53 10.25 -16.55
C ASP A 712 36.81 8.74 -16.56
N TYR A 713 35.92 7.90 -17.12
CA TYR A 713 36.15 6.45 -17.11
C TYR A 713 35.56 5.67 -18.29
N VAL A 714 36.12 4.46 -18.48
CA VAL A 714 35.60 3.36 -19.31
C VAL A 714 35.88 2.01 -18.62
N ILE A 715 35.21 0.95 -19.05
CA ILE A 715 35.46 -0.43 -18.58
C ILE A 715 36.37 -1.15 -19.56
N HIS A 716 37.45 -1.71 -19.05
CA HIS A 716 38.29 -2.67 -19.76
C HIS A 716 37.88 -4.08 -19.33
N TYR A 717 37.16 -4.78 -20.20
CA TYR A 717 36.65 -6.12 -19.91
C TYR A 717 37.78 -7.17 -19.91
N ALA A 718 37.60 -8.24 -19.14
CA ALA A 718 38.56 -9.33 -19.06
C ALA A 718 38.79 -10.06 -20.41
N ASP A 719 37.86 -9.92 -21.36
CA ASP A 719 37.98 -10.43 -22.73
C ASP A 719 38.76 -9.50 -23.69
N GLY A 720 39.28 -8.37 -23.17
CA GLY A 720 40.09 -7.39 -23.91
C GLY A 720 39.27 -6.35 -24.67
N ARG A 721 37.93 -6.37 -24.58
CA ARG A 721 37.08 -5.30 -25.12
C ARG A 721 37.05 -4.09 -24.19
N TRP A 722 36.71 -2.94 -24.75
CA TRP A 722 36.51 -1.68 -24.03
C TRP A 722 35.07 -1.23 -24.15
N SER A 723 34.51 -0.66 -23.09
CA SER A 723 33.24 0.07 -23.19
C SER A 723 33.43 1.39 -23.94
N SER A 724 32.37 1.85 -24.60
CA SER A 724 32.36 3.14 -25.31
C SER A 724 30.94 3.73 -25.29
N PRO A 725 30.77 5.05 -25.24
CA PRO A 725 31.80 6.11 -25.19
C PRO A 725 32.44 6.28 -23.80
N ASP A 726 33.40 7.19 -23.68
CA ASP A 726 33.92 7.66 -22.38
C ASP A 726 32.80 8.27 -21.54
N ILE A 727 32.78 7.94 -20.25
CA ILE A 727 31.79 8.45 -19.29
C ILE A 727 32.46 9.53 -18.44
N LEU A 728 31.83 10.71 -18.42
CA LEU A 728 32.33 11.90 -17.72
C LEU A 728 31.35 12.24 -16.60
N VAL A 729 31.84 12.28 -15.36
CA VAL A 729 31.01 12.46 -14.17
C VAL A 729 31.45 13.71 -13.41
N PRO A 730 30.70 14.82 -13.47
CA PRO A 730 30.98 16.00 -12.66
C PRO A 730 30.99 15.65 -11.16
N ILE A 731 31.90 16.27 -10.41
CA ILE A 731 31.95 16.16 -8.94
C ILE A 731 31.60 17.52 -8.34
N ASP A 732 30.50 17.57 -7.58
CA ASP A 732 30.08 18.78 -6.88
C ASP A 732 31.02 19.10 -5.72
N ASN A 733 31.45 20.35 -5.63
CA ASN A 733 32.38 20.85 -4.62
C ASN A 733 31.78 22.05 -3.86
N GLU A 734 30.50 22.36 -4.03
CA GLU A 734 29.82 23.38 -3.23
C GLU A 734 29.68 22.92 -1.77
N PRO A 735 29.62 23.84 -0.78
CA PRO A 735 29.45 23.47 0.63
C PRO A 735 28.04 22.91 0.88
N GLY A 736 27.95 21.74 1.51
CA GLY A 736 26.70 21.10 1.91
C GLY A 736 25.90 21.88 2.96
N GLU A 737 24.72 21.37 3.28
CA GLU A 737 23.84 21.95 4.28
C GLU A 737 24.36 21.70 5.71
N ALA A 738 23.70 22.26 6.73
CA ALA A 738 24.06 21.95 8.11
C ALA A 738 23.46 20.59 8.50
N PRO A 739 24.14 19.79 9.35
CA PRO A 739 23.61 18.51 9.80
C PRO A 739 22.32 18.72 10.59
N HIS A 740 21.47 17.70 10.65
CA HIS A 740 20.36 17.65 11.60
C HIS A 740 20.70 16.70 12.76
N VAL A 741 20.13 16.98 13.94
CA VAL A 741 20.26 16.12 15.12
C VAL A 741 18.99 16.22 15.97
N GLU A 742 18.57 15.07 16.48
CA GLU A 742 17.48 14.91 17.44
C GLU A 742 17.99 14.03 18.59
N LEU A 743 17.84 14.51 19.83
CA LEU A 743 18.18 13.77 21.04
C LEU A 743 17.02 12.82 21.37
N VAL A 744 17.18 11.55 21.01
CA VAL A 744 16.17 10.50 21.18
C VAL A 744 16.09 10.01 22.64
N GLU A 745 17.24 9.84 23.28
CA GLU A 745 17.32 9.53 24.71
C GLU A 745 18.43 10.35 25.40
N PRO A 746 18.21 10.82 26.64
CA PRO A 746 16.96 10.74 27.40
C PRO A 746 15.90 11.72 26.85
N ALA A 747 14.64 11.32 26.90
CA ALA A 747 13.53 12.19 26.51
C ALA A 747 13.44 13.44 27.40
N ASP A 748 12.90 14.53 26.84
CA ASP A 748 12.64 15.75 27.61
C ASP A 748 11.69 15.47 28.79
N GLY A 749 12.06 15.97 29.97
CA GLY A 749 11.40 15.72 31.25
C GLY A 749 11.75 14.40 31.94
N ALA A 750 12.64 13.55 31.38
CA ALA A 750 12.92 12.24 31.95
C ALA A 750 13.52 12.30 33.37
N ALA A 751 13.02 11.44 34.27
CA ALA A 751 13.67 11.17 35.55
C ALA A 751 14.73 10.08 35.38
N VAL A 752 16.00 10.41 35.64
CA VAL A 752 17.14 9.54 35.35
C VAL A 752 17.95 9.23 36.60
N SER A 753 18.53 8.01 36.66
CA SER A 753 19.42 7.59 37.75
C SER A 753 20.32 6.44 37.32
N GLY A 754 21.56 6.40 37.82
CA GLY A 754 22.51 5.35 37.49
C GLY A 754 23.15 5.59 36.12
N THR A 755 23.27 4.54 35.31
CA THR A 755 23.78 4.66 33.95
C THR A 755 22.63 4.98 32.99
N VAL A 756 22.70 6.15 32.35
CA VAL A 756 21.70 6.70 31.43
C VAL A 756 22.18 6.53 30.00
N ARG A 757 21.35 5.97 29.12
CA ARG A 757 21.66 5.91 27.70
C ARG A 757 21.45 7.29 27.07
N LEU A 758 22.40 7.69 26.24
CA LEU A 758 22.34 8.87 25.40
C LEU A 758 22.25 8.38 23.96
N LEU A 759 21.16 8.68 23.29
CA LEU A 759 20.93 8.28 21.91
C LEU A 759 20.52 9.51 21.13
N ALA A 760 21.10 9.69 19.95
CA ALA A 760 20.71 10.72 19.02
C ALA A 760 20.46 10.13 17.63
N ALA A 761 19.45 10.64 16.95
CA ALA A 761 19.33 10.52 15.51
C ALA A 761 20.02 11.75 14.92
N ALA A 762 21.02 11.56 14.06
CA ALA A 762 21.70 12.67 13.42
C ALA A 762 22.08 12.28 12.01
N GLY A 763 21.91 13.20 11.06
CA GLY A 763 22.25 12.98 9.67
C GLY A 763 22.68 14.26 8.99
N ASP A 764 23.29 14.09 7.83
CA ASP A 764 23.88 15.17 7.05
C ASP A 764 23.91 14.73 5.57
N ASP A 765 23.84 15.69 4.66
CA ASP A 765 23.88 15.43 3.21
C ASP A 765 25.28 15.06 2.72
N GLU A 766 26.34 15.36 3.49
CA GLU A 766 27.73 15.02 3.17
C GLU A 766 28.26 13.74 3.86
N GLY A 767 27.42 13.03 4.64
CA GLY A 767 27.78 11.76 5.29
C GLY A 767 27.36 11.68 6.77
N PRO A 768 27.88 10.72 7.56
CA PRO A 768 27.54 10.66 8.98
C PRO A 768 28.22 11.79 9.77
N PRO A 769 27.48 12.70 10.44
CA PRO A 769 28.08 13.73 11.28
C PRO A 769 28.72 13.13 12.55
N ARG A 770 29.60 13.87 13.23
CA ARG A 770 30.06 13.53 14.58
C ARG A 770 29.08 14.10 15.61
N VAL A 771 28.53 13.25 16.47
CA VAL A 771 27.66 13.68 17.57
C VAL A 771 28.45 13.79 18.87
N GLU A 772 28.39 14.95 19.52
CA GLU A 772 28.82 15.15 20.90
C GLU A 772 27.61 15.17 21.81
N PHE A 773 27.61 14.32 22.83
CA PHE A 773 26.65 14.41 23.91
C PHE A 773 27.22 15.27 25.03
N LEU A 774 26.45 16.26 25.48
CA LEU A 774 26.81 17.16 26.56
C LEU A 774 25.79 17.08 27.70
N VAL A 775 26.24 17.21 28.94
CA VAL A 775 25.39 17.40 30.13
C VAL A 775 25.81 18.69 30.80
N ASP A 776 24.88 19.63 30.96
CA ASP A 776 25.13 21.00 31.47
C ASP A 776 26.31 21.69 30.77
N GLY A 777 26.43 21.46 29.45
CA GLY A 777 27.49 22.02 28.61
C GLY A 777 28.85 21.29 28.70
N ILE A 778 28.95 20.19 29.44
CA ILE A 778 30.16 19.36 29.52
C ILE A 778 30.00 18.17 28.58
N VAL A 779 30.91 18.00 27.62
CA VAL A 779 30.92 16.83 26.73
C VAL A 779 31.16 15.56 27.55
N VAL A 780 30.16 14.67 27.57
CA VAL A 780 30.21 13.37 28.25
C VAL A 780 30.59 12.23 27.29
N ALA A 781 30.28 12.38 26.00
CA ALA A 781 30.69 11.44 24.97
C ALA A 781 30.78 12.10 23.58
N THR A 782 31.57 11.48 22.70
CA THR A 782 31.66 11.86 21.29
C THR A 782 31.60 10.60 20.45
N VAL A 783 30.65 10.54 19.52
CA VAL A 783 30.36 9.38 18.68
C VAL A 783 30.44 9.82 17.22
N ALA A 784 31.34 9.21 16.46
CA ALA A 784 31.66 9.63 15.09
C ALA A 784 30.98 8.80 14.00
N ALA A 785 30.16 7.82 14.37
CA ALA A 785 29.45 6.95 13.44
C ALA A 785 28.16 6.42 14.07
N ARG A 786 27.18 6.08 13.24
CA ARG A 786 25.90 5.48 13.65
C ARG A 786 26.11 4.05 14.19
N PRO A 787 25.27 3.58 15.14
CA PRO A 787 24.29 4.36 15.91
C PRO A 787 24.97 5.36 16.85
N TYR A 788 24.46 6.60 16.93
CA TYR A 788 25.02 7.62 17.82
C TYR A 788 24.56 7.39 19.25
N GLU A 789 25.22 6.45 19.91
CA GLU A 789 24.89 6.03 21.26
C GLU A 789 26.07 6.17 22.21
N ALA A 790 25.78 6.63 23.43
CA ALA A 790 26.71 6.64 24.54
C ALA A 790 25.98 6.37 25.86
N THR A 791 26.74 6.27 26.95
CA THR A 791 26.19 6.17 28.30
C THR A 791 26.73 7.26 29.19
N TRP A 792 25.90 7.81 30.07
CA TRP A 792 26.24 8.79 31.09
C TRP A 792 25.93 8.25 32.49
N ASP A 793 26.94 8.18 33.36
CA ASP A 793 26.77 7.80 34.76
C ASP A 793 26.39 9.03 35.62
N THR A 794 25.17 9.02 36.18
CA THR A 794 24.67 10.11 37.02
C THR A 794 25.18 10.04 38.46
N GLY A 795 25.97 9.04 38.85
CA GLY A 795 26.44 8.83 40.23
C GLY A 795 27.29 9.97 40.79
N GLY A 796 27.88 10.79 39.91
CA GLY A 796 28.62 12.01 40.26
C GLY A 796 27.82 13.31 40.07
N THR A 797 26.60 13.24 39.53
CA THR A 797 25.77 14.40 39.20
C THR A 797 24.84 14.73 40.38
N PRO A 798 24.74 16.00 40.82
CA PRO A 798 23.80 16.40 41.87
C PRO A 798 22.35 16.03 41.55
N ALA A 799 21.51 15.79 42.56
CA ALA A 799 20.08 15.60 42.31
C ALA A 799 19.43 16.93 41.90
N GLY A 800 18.58 16.93 40.87
CA GLY A 800 17.95 18.14 40.32
C GLY A 800 17.80 18.10 38.79
N SER A 801 17.44 19.24 38.19
CA SER A 801 17.29 19.39 36.74
C SER A 801 18.65 19.59 36.05
N HIS A 802 18.88 18.89 34.94
CA HIS A 802 20.07 18.93 34.09
C HIS A 802 19.67 19.05 32.63
N VAL A 803 20.50 19.68 31.80
CA VAL A 803 20.26 19.76 30.34
C VAL A 803 21.21 18.82 29.62
N VAL A 804 20.66 17.85 28.89
CA VAL A 804 21.39 16.99 27.97
C VAL A 804 21.29 17.57 26.57
N VAL A 805 22.40 17.62 25.83
CA VAL A 805 22.45 18.14 24.46
C VAL A 805 23.08 17.09 23.56
N ALA A 806 22.48 16.79 22.41
CA ALA A 806 23.15 16.13 21.30
C ALA A 806 23.58 17.19 20.28
N ARG A 807 24.86 17.23 19.96
CA ARG A 807 25.45 18.19 19.01
C ARG A 807 26.06 17.46 17.83
N ALA A 808 25.44 17.55 16.66
CA ALA A 808 26.02 17.05 15.42
C ALA A 808 26.95 18.09 14.79
N MET A 809 28.08 17.63 14.28
CA MET A 809 29.03 18.43 13.53
C MET A 809 29.47 17.66 12.28
N ASP A 810 29.32 18.27 11.12
CA ASP A 810 29.71 17.67 9.84
C ASP A 810 31.23 17.74 9.59
N GLY A 811 31.67 17.23 8.44
CA GLY A 811 33.07 17.29 7.99
C GLY A 811 33.52 18.69 7.54
N SER A 812 32.57 19.59 7.30
CA SER A 812 32.74 20.95 6.76
C SER A 812 32.75 22.04 7.86
N GLY A 813 32.48 21.66 9.11
CA GLY A 813 32.48 22.52 10.29
C GLY A 813 31.12 23.14 10.64
N HIS A 814 30.01 22.77 9.99
CA HIS A 814 28.68 23.17 10.45
C HIS A 814 28.25 22.34 11.66
N VAL A 815 27.30 22.90 12.42
CA VAL A 815 26.87 22.36 13.71
C VAL A 815 25.36 22.52 13.86
N ALA A 816 24.71 21.47 14.34
CA ALA A 816 23.35 21.52 14.88
C ALA A 816 23.32 20.93 16.29
N GLU A 817 22.35 21.39 17.09
CA GLU A 817 22.16 20.95 18.46
C GLU A 817 20.68 20.68 18.72
N ASP A 818 20.39 19.64 19.50
CA ASP A 818 19.09 19.39 20.11
C ASP A 818 19.28 19.05 21.59
N SER A 819 18.29 19.34 22.44
CA SER A 819 18.45 19.27 23.89
C SER A 819 17.20 18.79 24.63
N ALA A 820 17.42 18.07 25.73
CA ALA A 820 16.40 17.59 26.65
C ALA A 820 16.75 17.99 28.09
N SER A 821 15.74 18.39 28.86
CA SER A 821 15.85 18.69 30.28
C SER A 821 15.48 17.45 31.10
N VAL A 822 16.38 16.93 31.92
CA VAL A 822 16.18 15.70 32.72
C VAL A 822 16.31 15.96 34.21
N THR A 823 15.66 15.16 35.05
CA THR A 823 15.77 15.23 36.51
C THR A 823 16.59 14.06 37.06
N VAL A 824 17.76 14.34 37.61
CA VAL A 824 18.61 13.33 38.29
C VAL A 824 18.09 13.09 39.71
N GLY A 825 17.74 11.84 40.03
CA GLY A 825 17.35 11.38 41.38
C GLY A 825 15.85 11.13 41.62
N GLY A 826 15.43 9.86 41.54
CA GLY A 826 14.11 9.29 41.87
C GLY A 826 14.15 7.75 41.75
N THR A 827 13.15 7.01 42.28
CA THR A 827 13.05 5.55 42.07
C THR A 827 12.59 5.29 40.62
N GLY A 828 13.54 4.94 39.75
CA GLY A 828 13.42 5.04 38.29
C GLY A 828 12.58 3.97 37.56
N PRO A 829 12.38 4.12 36.23
CA PRO A 829 11.93 3.05 35.35
C PRO A 829 13.10 2.19 34.83
N LEU A 830 12.74 0.99 34.38
CA LEU A 830 13.53 -0.23 34.17
C LEU A 830 14.46 -0.21 32.94
N GLU A 831 15.55 -0.97 33.04
CA GLU A 831 16.46 -1.32 31.95
C GLU A 831 15.74 -2.01 30.77
N CYS A 832 16.07 -1.64 29.53
CA CYS A 832 15.72 -2.41 28.34
C CYS A 832 16.77 -3.54 28.21
N THR A 833 16.47 -4.71 28.75
CA THR A 833 17.25 -5.94 28.51
C THR A 833 16.42 -6.90 27.67
N THR A 834 16.99 -7.35 26.55
CA THR A 834 16.49 -8.51 25.81
C THR A 834 16.69 -9.76 26.68
N VAL A 835 15.62 -10.23 27.33
CA VAL A 835 15.64 -11.54 27.99
C VAL A 835 14.88 -12.53 27.13
N TRP A 836 15.64 -13.44 26.50
CA TRP A 836 15.13 -14.60 25.81
C TRP A 836 15.03 -15.77 26.79
N ASP A 837 13.83 -16.04 27.30
CA ASP A 837 13.52 -17.31 27.96
C ASP A 837 12.74 -18.15 26.96
N GLY A 838 13.48 -18.85 26.09
CA GLY A 838 12.96 -19.58 24.94
C GLY A 838 12.15 -20.83 25.25
N ASP A 839 11.04 -20.72 25.97
CA ASP A 839 10.12 -21.84 26.20
C ASP A 839 8.70 -21.65 25.65
N GLY A 840 8.38 -20.51 25.04
CA GLY A 840 7.12 -20.35 24.29
C GLY A 840 5.85 -20.54 25.14
N SER A 841 5.92 -20.35 26.45
CA SER A 841 4.75 -20.43 27.33
C SER A 841 4.28 -19.06 27.78
N LEU A 842 2.98 -18.78 27.59
CA LEU A 842 2.31 -17.58 28.10
C LEU A 842 2.28 -17.63 29.64
N PRO A 843 2.54 -16.53 30.37
CA PRO A 843 2.22 -16.48 31.79
C PRO A 843 0.70 -16.58 31.96
N VAL A 844 0.27 -17.53 32.79
CA VAL A 844 -1.13 -17.71 33.15
C VAL A 844 -1.57 -16.46 33.91
N ALA A 845 -2.57 -15.76 33.40
CA ALA A 845 -3.22 -14.67 34.12
C ALA A 845 -3.93 -15.26 35.35
N ASP A 846 -3.56 -14.79 36.55
CA ASP A 846 -4.35 -14.95 37.76
C ASP A 846 -5.72 -14.31 37.53
N ALA A 847 -6.69 -15.14 37.16
CA ALA A 847 -8.09 -14.85 37.28
C ALA A 847 -8.56 -15.60 38.52
N ASP A 848 -8.73 -14.90 39.64
CA ASP A 848 -9.65 -15.28 40.73
C ASP A 848 -9.84 -14.11 41.72
N ALA A 849 -10.71 -13.18 41.33
CA ALA A 849 -11.50 -12.29 42.19
C ALA A 849 -12.78 -12.02 41.38
N ASP A 850 -13.99 -12.47 41.73
CA ASP A 850 -14.64 -12.53 43.04
C ASP A 850 -15.77 -13.58 43.08
N ALA A 851 -16.12 -13.94 44.32
CA ALA A 851 -17.46 -14.30 44.83
C ALA A 851 -18.13 -15.61 44.40
N ASP A 852 -18.26 -16.54 45.36
CA ASP A 852 -19.57 -17.04 45.79
C ASP A 852 -19.47 -17.58 47.24
N GLY A 853 -20.39 -17.13 48.08
CA GLY A 853 -20.57 -17.62 49.45
C GLY A 853 -21.41 -18.88 49.49
N ASP A 854 -21.09 -19.79 50.42
CA ASP A 854 -22.01 -20.43 51.36
C ASP A 854 -21.34 -21.64 52.06
N GLY A 855 -21.59 -21.78 53.37
CA GLY A 855 -21.81 -23.09 53.97
C GLY A 855 -20.73 -23.68 54.89
N ASP A 856 -20.89 -23.36 56.19
CA ASP A 856 -20.80 -24.25 57.35
C ASP A 856 -19.47 -24.81 57.91
N ALA A 857 -19.26 -24.44 59.19
CA ALA A 857 -18.86 -25.25 60.36
C ALA A 857 -17.44 -25.89 60.34
N ASP A 858 -16.58 -25.78 61.35
CA ASP A 858 -16.81 -25.86 62.80
C ASP A 858 -15.57 -25.35 63.59
N ALA A 859 -15.87 -24.82 64.78
CA ALA A 859 -15.17 -25.00 66.07
C ALA A 859 -13.81 -24.33 66.40
N ASP A 860 -13.89 -23.62 67.54
CA ASP A 860 -12.89 -23.38 68.61
C ASP A 860 -11.74 -22.38 68.34
N GLY A 861 -11.48 -21.36 69.16
CA GLY A 861 -12.00 -20.92 70.45
C GLY A 861 -11.06 -19.89 71.08
N GLY A 862 -11.57 -19.07 72.01
CA GLY A 862 -10.80 -18.19 72.92
C GLY A 862 -10.74 -16.72 72.47
N ALA A 863 -11.58 -15.83 73.03
CA ALA A 863 -11.31 -15.01 74.23
C ALA A 863 -10.12 -14.03 74.03
N ASP A 864 -10.20 -12.73 74.28
CA ASP A 864 -10.77 -12.05 75.45
C ASP A 864 -10.81 -10.51 75.23
N THR A 865 -11.74 -9.83 75.92
CA THR A 865 -11.82 -8.40 76.36
C THR A 865 -11.29 -7.27 75.46
N GLY A 866 -12.06 -6.22 75.10
CA GLY A 866 -12.77 -5.24 75.95
C GLY A 866 -12.17 -3.85 75.64
N ALA A 867 -12.87 -2.98 74.90
CA ALA A 867 -13.86 -2.00 75.33
C ALA A 867 -13.27 -0.75 76.04
N ASP A 868 -13.61 0.41 75.45
CA ASP A 868 -13.91 1.70 76.08
C ASP A 868 -12.73 2.62 76.48
N VAL A 869 -12.74 3.97 76.44
CA VAL A 869 -13.68 5.04 76.06
C VAL A 869 -12.93 6.39 76.34
N GLU A 870 -13.14 7.42 75.51
CA GLU A 870 -13.05 8.89 75.81
C GLU A 870 -11.76 9.50 76.42
N THR A 871 -11.42 10.80 76.36
CA THR A 871 -12.00 12.06 75.86
C THR A 871 -10.87 13.11 75.70
N SER A 872 -11.21 14.16 74.96
CA SER A 872 -10.57 15.47 74.68
C SER A 872 -9.78 16.18 75.80
N ASP A 873 -8.74 16.95 75.42
CA ASP A 873 -8.77 18.43 75.42
C ASP A 873 -7.41 19.09 75.04
N GLY A 874 -7.49 20.18 74.26
CA GLY A 874 -6.58 21.33 74.37
C GLY A 874 -5.63 21.64 73.20
N GLY A 875 -6.09 22.41 72.21
CA GLY A 875 -5.21 23.24 71.33
C GLY A 875 -4.68 24.50 72.07
N PRO A 876 -4.06 25.51 71.41
CA PRO A 876 -4.05 25.79 69.96
C PRO A 876 -2.68 26.25 69.38
N GLY A 877 -2.65 26.44 68.05
CA GLY A 877 -1.78 27.43 67.40
C GLY A 877 -0.86 26.89 66.31
N ASP A 878 -1.32 26.89 65.05
CA ASP A 878 -1.04 27.99 64.10
C ASP A 878 -1.19 27.48 62.64
N GLY A 879 -2.00 28.19 61.84
CA GLY A 879 -1.82 28.27 60.39
C GLY A 879 -2.66 27.38 59.47
N ASN A 880 -3.95 27.73 59.35
CA ASN A 880 -4.75 27.90 58.10
C ASN A 880 -3.97 27.72 56.77
N ASP A 881 -4.50 27.19 55.66
CA ASP A 881 -5.89 26.96 55.22
C ASP A 881 -5.84 26.11 53.92
N THR A 882 -6.72 25.09 53.82
CA THR A 882 -7.57 24.64 52.68
C THR A 882 -7.03 24.66 51.20
N VAL A 883 -7.31 23.74 50.26
CA VAL A 883 -8.52 23.00 49.84
C VAL A 883 -8.11 21.77 48.96
N ALA A 884 -8.98 20.76 49.00
CA ALA A 884 -9.26 19.56 48.20
C ALA A 884 -8.76 19.32 46.74
N ASP A 885 -8.66 18.00 46.47
CA ASP A 885 -9.20 17.21 45.34
C ASP A 885 -8.29 16.79 44.16
N GLY A 886 -8.40 15.49 43.81
CA GLY A 886 -8.27 14.93 42.47
C GLY A 886 -6.89 14.70 41.84
N GLY A 887 -6.73 13.51 41.21
CA GLY A 887 -5.86 13.35 40.03
C GLY A 887 -4.80 12.26 40.15
N GLY A 888 -5.13 11.05 39.68
CA GLY A 888 -4.14 10.17 39.10
C GLY A 888 -3.94 10.54 37.63
N GLU A 889 -2.70 10.50 37.14
CA GLU A 889 -2.30 10.32 35.74
C GLU A 889 -0.77 10.43 35.60
N GLY A 890 -0.22 9.78 34.56
CA GLY A 890 1.13 10.06 34.07
C GLY A 890 1.96 8.83 33.67
N SER A 891 1.51 8.08 32.66
CA SER A 891 2.33 7.07 31.97
C SER A 891 3.46 7.73 31.17
N GLY A 892 4.71 7.44 31.54
CA GLY A 892 5.93 7.94 30.90
C GLY A 892 6.20 7.31 29.53
N ALA A 893 6.59 8.17 28.59
CA ALA A 893 7.00 7.82 27.23
C ALA A 893 8.48 7.38 27.21
N GLY A 894 8.74 6.21 26.63
CA GLY A 894 10.05 5.64 26.35
C GLY A 894 9.86 4.34 25.56
N CYS A 895 10.69 4.12 24.53
CA CYS A 895 10.62 2.92 23.70
C CYS A 895 10.73 1.67 24.57
N SER A 896 9.76 0.77 24.46
CA SER A 896 9.80 -0.53 25.12
C SER A 896 9.50 -1.60 24.09
N CYS A 897 10.36 -2.60 23.99
CA CYS A 897 10.04 -3.79 23.21
C CYS A 897 8.91 -4.52 23.95
N ARG A 898 7.71 -4.58 23.37
CA ARG A 898 6.54 -5.20 23.98
C ARG A 898 6.00 -6.31 23.09
N VAL A 899 5.42 -7.33 23.70
CA VAL A 899 4.46 -8.20 23.02
C VAL A 899 3.11 -7.46 23.04
N PRO A 900 2.45 -7.24 21.90
CA PRO A 900 1.20 -6.50 21.86
C PRO A 900 0.13 -7.21 22.72
N PRO A 901 -0.57 -6.49 23.63
CA PRO A 901 -1.59 -7.08 24.48
C PRO A 901 -2.87 -7.34 23.68
N MET A 902 -2.98 -8.51 23.04
CA MET A 902 -4.21 -8.87 22.33
C MET A 902 -5.28 -9.40 23.30
N ARG A 903 -6.24 -8.52 23.67
CA ARG A 903 -7.55 -8.99 24.11
C ARG A 903 -8.31 -9.47 22.88
N GLY A 904 -8.50 -10.78 22.78
CA GLY A 904 -9.18 -11.40 21.64
C GLY A 904 -10.47 -10.67 21.30
N ARG A 905 -10.58 -10.21 20.03
CA ARG A 905 -11.87 -9.90 19.42
C ARG A 905 -12.79 -11.09 19.72
N ARG A 906 -13.82 -10.89 20.56
CA ARG A 906 -14.93 -11.84 20.54
C ARG A 906 -15.44 -11.82 19.10
N PRO A 907 -15.42 -12.95 18.37
CA PRO A 907 -16.03 -12.97 17.07
C PRO A 907 -17.46 -12.50 17.26
N GLY A 908 -17.85 -11.45 16.53
CA GLY A 908 -19.24 -11.10 16.40
C GLY A 908 -20.02 -12.37 16.02
N LEU A 909 -21.23 -12.50 16.54
CA LEU A 909 -22.11 -13.64 16.30
C LEU A 909 -22.35 -14.03 14.80
N PRO A 910 -22.00 -13.27 13.74
CA PRO A 910 -22.10 -13.78 12.36
C PRO A 910 -21.01 -14.81 11.99
N ALA A 911 -19.82 -14.76 12.61
CA ALA A 911 -18.68 -15.60 12.19
C ALA A 911 -18.89 -17.10 12.53
N LEU A 912 -19.70 -17.42 13.55
CA LEU A 912 -20.01 -18.81 13.88
C LEU A 912 -20.95 -19.49 12.87
N LEU A 913 -21.63 -18.74 11.99
CA LEU A 913 -22.52 -19.33 10.99
C LEU A 913 -21.76 -19.83 9.74
N ALA A 914 -20.60 -19.24 9.43
CA ALA A 914 -19.79 -19.63 8.28
C ALA A 914 -19.16 -21.03 8.45
N VAL A 915 -18.72 -21.38 9.66
CA VAL A 915 -18.09 -22.67 9.96
C VAL A 915 -19.10 -23.84 9.91
N VAL A 916 -20.39 -23.59 10.17
CA VAL A 916 -21.43 -24.64 10.14
C VAL A 916 -21.95 -24.92 8.72
N LEU A 917 -21.78 -23.99 7.77
CA LEU A 917 -22.23 -24.15 6.39
C LEU A 917 -21.23 -24.88 5.48
N VAL A 918 -19.92 -24.85 5.80
CA VAL A 918 -18.88 -25.57 5.04
C VAL A 918 -18.93 -27.09 5.27
N LEU A 919 -19.53 -27.57 6.36
CA LEU A 919 -19.61 -29.01 6.69
C LEU A 919 -20.89 -29.73 6.21
N ARG A 920 -21.81 -29.07 5.48
CA ARG A 920 -23.07 -29.70 5.03
C ARG A 920 -23.24 -29.90 3.51
N ARG A 921 -22.23 -29.60 2.68
CA ARG A 921 -22.22 -30.00 1.25
C ARG A 921 -21.16 -31.06 0.94
N ARG A 922 -21.29 -32.21 1.60
CA ARG A 922 -20.85 -33.50 1.05
C ARG A 922 -21.98 -34.50 1.23
N ARG A 923 -22.95 -34.51 0.30
CA ARG A 923 -23.68 -35.67 -0.23
C ARG A 923 -24.31 -35.29 -1.55
#